data_AF-A0A2U1L3Y3-F1
#
_entry.id   AF-A0A2U1L3Y3-F1
#
_cell.length_a   1.000
_cell.length_b   1.000
_cell.length_c   1.000
_cell.angle_alpha   90.00
_cell.angle_beta   90.00
_cell.angle_gamma   90.00
#
_symmetry.space_group_name_H-M   'P 1'
#
loop_
_entity.id
_entity.type
_entity.pdbx_description
1 polymer ?
#
loop_
_entity_poly.entity_id
_entity_poly.type
_entity_poly.pdbx_seq_one_letter_code
_entity_poly.pdbx_strand_id
1 'polypeptide(L)'
;MSFMEEFDHLKIKLQDIISATNNFGRNNLIGHGGFGQVYKGELVLPNGPTMVAFKRLDRKLGQGNIEFYKEILMLSKYKHENLVSLMHFCIQDDEMILVYEHASRGSLDRYLGDASLTWSQRLKICVGVASGLSYLHDPTETHQRLIHRDIKSANILLDDNWKAKVSDFGLSKAGPANQMQTFLFSNAVGTPGYCDPLYFETGFLSKESDVYSFGVVLFEVMCGRLCYEYRNGHLTEILVHKWRRCYEENRLDEIILRGLKEQMESGSFSTFSHIAYRCVSKAREERPTMDEVLKELEIALEQQEVYKNLEMKVDIQEMIKIADQAIAPLSYETQEQLFRLFLKGIFVDDGTTWLSINKNGEICEMISATKCVSWGERYASEDSRFFNVVMCSYNGFKVKVCTQFLSPNVTYTINLVFRISFENYEVQKAIGTYVSCTYKLEEETHYLNSSNATMREDGWLVIPLYRFISYQKKYDFNISIFPLLLNWPDTQCSIESIEFRPTDTVTHENLEHNYMEDMQTTSASRINWEQKLPNDYTDLIKWSTYSIQWTTKKELYFLLRKGFLIDNGEKWLSISKSMKKRLMIPAMEFLPEEKWIRKSLPESRFKVVAESPDTDEFRIAFKIESKLLSPQTTYSCHLIYKPPENYSLIEGPIALINQSFRYPRSLYLIIPHITNIRPMFDHKSDKQLNTDKVKGHPKVRKDGWMEVQLWEDKIDSTGNIGMDLSLNGMDIDGDYNFVGLVLQGIELRPL
;
A
#
# COMPACT_ATOMS: atom_id res chain seq x y z
N MET A 1 14.38 3.38 43.46
CA MET A 1 14.68 1.93 43.46
C MET A 1 13.58 1.10 42.81
N SER A 2 12.28 1.44 42.88
CA SER A 2 11.22 0.59 42.29
C SER A 2 11.14 0.54 40.75
N PHE A 3 11.81 1.44 40.01
CA PHE A 3 11.86 1.39 38.54
C PHE A 3 12.75 0.25 38.00
N MET A 4 13.78 -0.14 38.75
CA MET A 4 14.70 -1.20 38.35
C MET A 4 14.08 -2.59 38.39
N GLU A 5 13.13 -2.79 39.31
CA GLU A 5 12.42 -4.06 39.51
C GLU A 5 11.64 -4.47 38.25
N GLU A 6 11.15 -3.49 37.46
CA GLU A 6 10.45 -3.74 36.19
C GLU A 6 11.35 -4.44 35.16
N PHE A 7 12.67 -4.20 35.20
CA PHE A 7 13.65 -4.74 34.25
C PHE A 7 14.52 -5.85 34.84
N ASP A 8 14.15 -6.42 35.98
CA ASP A 8 14.90 -7.50 36.62
C ASP A 8 15.06 -8.73 35.72
N HIS A 9 14.10 -8.96 34.81
CA HIS A 9 14.14 -10.03 33.82
C HIS A 9 15.26 -9.87 32.78
N LEU A 10 15.88 -8.69 32.65
CA LEU A 10 17.02 -8.43 31.76
C LEU A 10 18.37 -8.53 32.49
N LYS A 11 18.39 -8.78 33.80
CA LYS A 11 19.64 -8.90 34.56
C LYS A 11 20.37 -10.19 34.23
N ILE A 12 21.68 -10.09 34.01
CA ILE A 12 22.57 -11.24 33.83
C ILE A 12 23.72 -11.21 34.84
N LYS A 13 24.27 -12.39 35.18
CA LYS A 13 25.37 -12.50 36.13
C LYS A 13 26.68 -12.09 35.49
N LEU A 14 27.55 -11.44 36.26
CA LEU A 14 28.87 -11.04 35.81
C LEU A 14 29.72 -12.23 35.34
N GLN A 15 29.58 -13.40 35.97
CA GLN A 15 30.31 -14.61 35.62
C GLN A 15 30.03 -15.08 34.18
N ASP A 16 28.80 -14.92 33.70
CA ASP A 16 28.42 -15.30 32.34
C ASP A 16 29.09 -14.35 31.32
N ILE A 17 29.15 -13.05 31.64
CA ILE A 17 29.84 -12.04 30.83
C ILE A 17 31.36 -12.28 30.79
N ILE A 18 31.98 -12.56 31.94
CA ILE A 18 33.41 -12.87 32.02
C ILE A 18 33.73 -14.09 31.16
N SER A 19 32.89 -15.13 31.21
CA SER A 19 33.07 -16.33 30.40
C SER A 19 32.91 -16.02 28.90
N ALA A 20 31.84 -15.32 28.50
CA ALA A 20 31.55 -14.95 27.12
C ALA A 20 32.64 -14.07 26.48
N THR A 21 33.25 -13.18 27.27
CA THR A 21 34.26 -12.21 26.81
C THR A 21 35.70 -12.71 26.97
N ASN A 22 35.91 -13.94 27.44
CA ASN A 22 37.23 -14.47 27.82
C ASN A 22 37.96 -13.50 28.78
N ASN A 23 37.28 -13.15 29.88
CA ASN A 23 37.72 -12.21 30.89
C ASN A 23 38.11 -10.84 30.31
N PHE A 24 37.23 -10.26 29.48
CA PHE A 24 37.48 -8.99 28.79
C PHE A 24 38.80 -8.99 28.01
N GLY A 25 39.11 -10.11 27.35
CA GLY A 25 40.36 -10.29 26.62
C GLY A 25 40.54 -9.26 25.50
N ARG A 26 41.77 -8.84 25.24
CA ARG A 26 42.08 -7.81 24.21
C ARG A 26 41.58 -8.17 22.82
N ASN A 27 41.58 -9.46 22.46
CA ASN A 27 41.09 -9.94 21.15
C ASN A 27 39.57 -9.74 20.96
N ASN A 28 38.84 -9.51 22.05
CA ASN A 28 37.41 -9.28 22.07
C ASN A 28 37.05 -7.80 22.13
N LEU A 29 38.02 -6.90 22.31
CA LEU A 29 37.78 -5.45 22.31
C LEU A 29 37.42 -4.98 20.88
N ILE A 30 36.23 -4.42 20.70
CA ILE A 30 35.72 -3.96 19.40
C ILE A 30 35.50 -2.44 19.34
N GLY A 31 35.52 -1.77 20.49
CA GLY A 31 35.37 -0.32 20.57
C GLY A 31 35.83 0.26 21.90
N HIS A 32 36.14 1.55 21.88
CA HIS A 32 36.47 2.35 23.05
C HIS A 32 35.91 3.75 22.87
N GLY A 33 35.22 4.30 23.88
CA GLY A 33 34.62 5.63 23.84
C GLY A 33 34.52 6.25 25.22
N GLY A 34 33.92 7.45 25.30
CA GLY A 34 33.81 8.22 26.55
C GLY A 34 33.02 7.53 27.67
N PHE A 35 32.18 6.55 27.33
CA PHE A 35 31.42 5.73 28.28
C PHE A 35 32.08 4.39 28.62
N GLY A 36 33.27 4.09 28.09
CA GLY A 36 34.03 2.89 28.42
C GLY A 36 34.39 2.01 27.22
N GLN A 37 34.61 0.72 27.49
CA GLN A 37 35.12 -0.25 26.51
C GLN A 37 34.00 -1.19 26.05
N VAL A 38 34.01 -1.53 24.76
CA VAL A 38 33.02 -2.43 24.16
C VAL A 38 33.71 -3.72 23.72
N TYR A 39 33.19 -4.85 24.19
CA TYR A 39 33.71 -6.18 23.90
C TYR A 39 32.68 -6.99 23.10
N LYS A 40 33.12 -7.83 22.17
CA LYS A 40 32.27 -8.90 21.61
C LYS A 40 32.42 -10.17 22.44
N GLY A 41 31.41 -11.02 22.43
CA GLY A 41 31.50 -12.35 23.00
C GLY A 41 30.26 -13.18 22.70
N GLU A 42 30.41 -14.49 22.83
CA GLU A 42 29.31 -15.43 22.62
C GLU A 42 28.62 -15.71 23.96
N LEU A 43 27.35 -15.34 24.06
CA LEU A 43 26.53 -15.54 25.23
C LEU A 43 25.60 -16.73 25.03
N VAL A 44 25.66 -17.71 25.94
CA VAL A 44 24.77 -18.88 25.90
C VAL A 44 23.42 -18.52 26.49
N LEU A 45 22.42 -18.34 25.62
CA LEU A 45 21.04 -18.03 25.98
C LEU A 45 20.15 -19.28 25.86
N PRO A 46 18.91 -19.30 26.40
CA PRO A 46 18.02 -20.46 26.30
C PRO A 46 17.73 -20.94 24.88
N ASN A 47 17.82 -20.04 23.90
CA ASN A 47 17.65 -20.29 22.46
C ASN A 47 18.97 -20.64 21.73
N GLY A 48 20.09 -20.73 22.44
CA GLY A 48 21.40 -21.10 21.91
C GLY A 48 22.47 -20.00 22.07
N PRO A 49 23.72 -20.29 21.65
CA PRO A 49 24.80 -19.31 21.67
C PRO A 49 24.49 -18.14 20.73
N THR A 50 24.66 -16.91 21.22
CA THR A 50 24.40 -15.69 20.47
C THR A 50 25.58 -14.74 20.60
N MET A 51 26.07 -14.21 19.48
CA MET A 51 27.11 -13.17 19.50
C MET A 51 26.50 -11.84 19.95
N VAL A 52 27.07 -11.23 20.99
CA VAL A 52 26.58 -9.98 21.59
C VAL A 52 27.70 -8.98 21.84
N ALA A 53 27.34 -7.71 22.05
CA ALA A 53 28.27 -6.64 22.40
C ALA A 53 28.10 -6.21 23.87
N PHE A 54 29.18 -6.19 24.62
CA PHE A 54 29.25 -5.82 26.04
C PHE A 54 29.90 -4.45 26.20
N LYS A 55 29.12 -3.40 26.47
CA LYS A 55 29.62 -2.05 26.80
C LYS A 55 29.82 -1.97 28.31
N ARG A 56 31.08 -2.04 28.73
CA ARG A 56 31.51 -1.96 30.13
C ARG A 56 31.81 -0.51 30.48
N LEU A 57 31.05 0.02 31.45
CA LEU A 57 31.18 1.40 31.90
C LEU A 57 32.52 1.63 32.60
N ASP A 58 33.29 2.64 32.17
CA ASP A 58 34.49 3.06 32.90
C ASP A 58 34.10 4.03 34.04
N ARG A 59 34.19 3.55 35.27
CA ARG A 59 33.79 4.30 36.46
C ARG A 59 34.93 5.06 37.14
N LYS A 60 36.15 5.06 36.59
CA LYS A 60 37.35 5.68 37.20
C LYS A 60 37.20 7.17 37.53
N LEU A 61 36.34 7.88 36.79
CA LEU A 61 36.06 9.32 37.00
C LEU A 61 34.70 9.60 37.64
N GLY A 62 33.94 8.56 38.05
CA GLY A 62 32.63 8.69 38.70
C GLY A 62 31.50 9.24 37.80
N GLN A 63 31.75 9.43 36.50
CA GLN A 63 30.80 9.90 35.50
C GLN A 63 30.14 8.70 34.78
N GLY A 64 28.90 8.86 34.28
CA GLY A 64 28.24 7.85 33.41
C GLY A 64 27.15 6.99 34.05
N ASN A 65 26.97 7.02 35.38
CA ASN A 65 25.94 6.22 36.06
C ASN A 65 24.50 6.61 35.63
N ILE A 66 24.25 7.91 35.44
CA ILE A 66 22.93 8.40 35.04
C ILE A 66 22.64 7.98 33.60
N GLU A 67 23.63 8.08 32.73
CA GLU A 67 23.57 7.71 31.32
C GLU A 67 23.33 6.21 31.17
N PHE A 68 23.99 5.37 31.98
CA PHE A 68 23.74 3.92 32.01
C PHE A 68 22.28 3.59 32.33
N TYR A 69 21.72 4.19 33.39
CA TYR A 69 20.32 3.93 33.77
C TYR A 69 19.32 4.49 32.75
N LYS A 70 19.63 5.63 32.13
CA LYS A 70 18.82 6.18 31.04
C LYS A 70 18.83 5.25 29.84
N GLU A 71 19.98 4.72 29.46
CA GLU A 71 20.10 3.83 28.32
C GLU A 71 19.27 2.54 28.52
N ILE A 72 19.28 1.96 29.73
CA ILE A 72 18.38 0.86 30.10
C ILE A 72 16.91 1.26 29.94
N LEU A 73 16.53 2.41 30.51
CA LEU A 73 15.15 2.91 30.46
C LEU A 73 14.67 3.12 29.02
N MET A 74 15.48 3.75 28.17
CA MET A 74 15.08 4.07 26.79
C MET A 74 15.03 2.81 25.94
N LEU A 75 16.08 2.00 25.91
CA LEU A 75 16.12 0.83 25.04
C LEU A 75 15.20 -0.32 25.48
N SER A 76 14.75 -0.32 26.74
CA SER A 76 13.72 -1.26 27.18
C SER A 76 12.32 -0.86 26.71
N LYS A 77 12.07 0.45 26.52
CA LYS A 77 10.77 1.00 26.14
C LYS A 77 10.59 1.21 24.63
N TYR A 78 11.65 1.64 23.95
CA TYR A 78 11.64 1.98 22.54
C TYR A 78 12.25 0.83 21.73
N LYS A 79 11.46 0.23 20.85
CA LYS A 79 11.87 -0.94 20.04
C LYS A 79 11.53 -0.68 18.59
N HIS A 80 12.56 -0.67 17.75
CA HIS A 80 12.42 -0.49 16.31
C HIS A 80 13.62 -1.13 15.61
N GLU A 81 13.42 -1.60 14.39
CA GLU A 81 14.43 -2.38 13.67
C GLU A 81 15.73 -1.62 13.39
N ASN A 82 15.66 -0.29 13.31
CA ASN A 82 16.80 0.61 13.14
C ASN A 82 17.33 1.22 14.44
N LEU A 83 16.93 0.72 15.61
CA LEU A 83 17.54 1.07 16.89
C LEU A 83 18.30 -0.17 17.40
N VAL A 84 19.40 0.05 18.13
CA VAL A 84 20.12 -1.04 18.77
C VAL A 84 19.28 -1.66 19.88
N SER A 85 19.20 -2.99 19.91
CA SER A 85 18.44 -3.71 20.92
C SER A 85 19.29 -3.98 22.16
N LEU A 86 18.83 -3.52 23.32
CA LEU A 86 19.36 -3.94 24.62
C LEU A 86 18.83 -5.34 24.94
N MET A 87 19.73 -6.30 25.08
CA MET A 87 19.39 -7.69 25.42
C MET A 87 19.41 -7.92 26.93
N HIS A 88 20.48 -7.49 27.60
CA HIS A 88 20.67 -7.69 29.04
C HIS A 88 21.47 -6.54 29.65
N PHE A 89 21.54 -6.50 30.98
CA PHE A 89 22.47 -5.66 31.71
C PHE A 89 23.00 -6.35 32.97
N CYS A 90 24.15 -5.90 33.47
CA CYS A 90 24.76 -6.38 34.71
C CYS A 90 25.08 -5.20 35.63
N ILE A 91 24.73 -5.36 36.91
CA ILE A 91 25.11 -4.47 38.02
C ILE A 91 25.53 -5.38 39.17
N GLN A 92 26.82 -5.72 39.25
CA GLN A 92 27.35 -6.66 40.24
C GLN A 92 28.82 -6.34 40.51
N ASP A 93 29.27 -6.44 41.76
CA ASP A 93 30.69 -6.31 42.15
C ASP A 93 31.36 -5.03 41.62
N ASP A 94 30.63 -3.90 41.66
CA ASP A 94 31.03 -2.58 41.11
C ASP A 94 31.10 -2.50 39.58
N GLU A 95 30.79 -3.57 38.85
CA GLU A 95 30.67 -3.60 37.39
C GLU A 95 29.28 -3.15 36.92
N MET A 96 29.26 -2.29 35.89
CA MET A 96 28.06 -1.85 35.19
C MET A 96 28.24 -2.10 33.70
N ILE A 97 27.49 -3.06 33.15
CA ILE A 97 27.68 -3.54 31.76
C ILE A 97 26.34 -3.60 31.05
N LEU A 98 26.26 -3.03 29.85
CA LEU A 98 25.11 -3.16 28.93
C LEU A 98 25.44 -4.21 27.86
N VAL A 99 24.47 -5.07 27.56
CA VAL A 99 24.61 -6.15 26.59
C VAL A 99 23.64 -5.92 25.44
N TYR A 100 24.16 -5.73 24.23
CA TYR A 100 23.38 -5.44 23.03
C TYR A 100 23.47 -6.55 22.01
N GLU A 101 22.54 -6.52 21.04
CA GLU A 101 22.74 -7.21 19.77
C GLU A 101 24.08 -6.80 19.13
N HIS A 102 24.76 -7.74 18.48
CA HIS A 102 26.05 -7.48 17.86
C HIS A 102 25.90 -6.96 16.42
N ALA A 103 26.07 -5.65 16.25
CA ALA A 103 26.22 -5.02 14.93
C ALA A 103 27.65 -5.25 14.39
N SER A 104 27.83 -6.35 13.66
CA SER A 104 29.13 -6.91 13.28
C SER A 104 30.02 -6.02 12.42
N ARG A 105 29.43 -5.10 11.64
CA ARG A 105 30.18 -4.14 10.80
C ARG A 105 30.63 -2.91 11.59
N GLY A 106 30.25 -2.76 12.84
CA GLY A 106 30.64 -1.62 13.66
C GLY A 106 29.98 -0.32 13.19
N SER A 107 30.64 0.81 13.41
CA SER A 107 30.06 2.14 13.23
C SER A 107 30.28 2.74 11.84
N LEU A 108 29.34 3.57 11.37
CA LEU A 108 29.32 4.18 10.03
C LEU A 108 30.52 5.10 9.76
N ASP A 109 31.02 5.79 10.79
CA ASP A 109 32.19 6.68 10.71
C ASP A 109 33.43 5.98 10.11
N ARG A 110 33.58 4.67 10.33
CA ARG A 110 34.68 3.85 9.80
C ARG A 110 34.64 3.69 8.28
N TYR A 111 33.48 3.89 7.66
CA TYR A 111 33.25 3.63 6.23
C TYR A 111 33.09 4.91 5.40
N LEU A 112 33.04 6.09 6.03
CA LEU A 112 32.74 7.34 5.32
C LEU A 112 33.69 7.57 4.14
N GLY A 113 34.99 7.37 4.35
CA GLY A 113 36.02 7.54 3.30
C GLY A 113 36.16 6.37 2.33
N ASP A 114 35.40 5.29 2.50
CA ASP A 114 35.46 4.11 1.64
C ASP A 114 34.38 4.15 0.55
N ALA A 115 34.81 4.36 -0.70
CA ALA A 115 33.92 4.39 -1.86
C ALA A 115 33.34 3.01 -2.23
N SER A 116 33.84 1.91 -1.64
CA SER A 116 33.26 0.57 -1.79
C SER A 116 31.91 0.43 -1.09
N LEU A 117 31.66 1.26 -0.06
CA LEU A 117 30.31 1.46 0.47
C LEU A 117 29.53 2.32 -0.54
N THR A 118 28.83 1.63 -1.43
CA THR A 118 28.20 2.23 -2.61
C THR A 118 27.17 3.30 -2.25
N TRP A 119 26.88 4.19 -3.19
CA TRP A 119 25.88 5.24 -2.97
C TRP A 119 24.48 4.68 -2.59
N SER A 120 24.04 3.60 -3.24
CA SER A 120 22.78 2.90 -2.85
C SER A 120 22.81 2.38 -1.41
N GLN A 121 23.92 1.81 -0.95
CA GLN A 121 24.03 1.33 0.44
C GLN A 121 23.99 2.51 1.41
N ARG A 122 24.67 3.62 1.08
CA ARG A 122 24.64 4.86 1.86
C ARG A 122 23.23 5.42 1.99
N LEU A 123 22.46 5.46 0.90
CA LEU A 123 21.05 5.85 0.93
C LEU A 123 20.22 4.93 1.82
N LYS A 124 20.35 3.60 1.68
CA LYS A 124 19.65 2.62 2.53
C LYS A 124 19.98 2.80 4.03
N ILE A 125 21.24 3.07 4.35
CA ILE A 125 21.67 3.39 5.72
C ILE A 125 20.98 4.66 6.22
N CYS A 126 21.00 5.74 5.43
CA CYS A 126 20.35 7.01 5.80
C CYS A 126 18.83 6.86 5.99
N VAL A 127 18.15 6.11 5.10
CA VAL A 127 16.72 5.77 5.24
C VAL A 127 16.47 5.03 6.55
N GLY A 128 17.29 4.03 6.88
CA GLY A 128 17.17 3.31 8.15
C GLY A 128 17.34 4.22 9.38
N VAL A 129 18.33 5.11 9.37
CA VAL A 129 18.51 6.09 10.47
C VAL A 129 17.32 7.04 10.56
N ALA A 130 16.83 7.55 9.44
CA ALA A 130 15.68 8.45 9.40
C ALA A 130 14.41 7.77 9.92
N SER A 131 14.19 6.50 9.57
CA SER A 131 13.10 5.67 10.06
C SER A 131 13.16 5.52 11.59
N GLY A 132 14.33 5.13 12.12
CA GLY A 132 14.53 5.01 13.57
C GLY A 132 14.30 6.34 14.31
N LEU A 133 14.77 7.46 13.77
CA LEU A 133 14.57 8.79 14.35
C LEU A 133 13.12 9.27 14.24
N SER A 134 12.44 8.99 13.13
CA SER A 134 11.01 9.29 12.95
C SER A 134 10.17 8.58 14.01
N TYR A 135 10.43 7.29 14.23
CA TYR A 135 9.81 6.50 15.31
C TYR A 135 10.04 7.10 16.71
N LEU A 136 11.26 7.54 17.03
CA LEU A 136 11.53 8.20 18.31
C LEU A 136 10.80 9.54 18.46
N HIS A 137 10.61 10.27 17.35
CA HIS A 137 9.97 11.57 17.33
C HIS A 137 8.45 11.51 17.34
N ASP A 138 7.87 10.36 16.94
CA ASP A 138 6.44 10.11 16.89
C ASP A 138 5.86 9.74 18.28
N PRO A 139 4.97 10.57 18.83
CA PRO A 139 4.33 10.28 20.11
C PRO A 139 3.19 9.25 20.04
N THR A 140 2.71 8.85 18.86
CA THR A 140 1.48 8.05 18.72
C THR A 140 1.61 6.65 19.30
N GLU A 141 2.73 5.96 19.05
CA GLU A 141 2.97 4.60 19.55
C GLU A 141 3.48 4.59 20.99
N THR A 142 4.36 5.53 21.33
CA THR A 142 5.15 5.50 22.57
C THR A 142 4.61 6.43 23.67
N HIS A 143 3.56 7.21 23.36
CA HIS A 143 2.92 8.22 24.23
C HIS A 143 3.85 9.38 24.69
N GLN A 144 5.14 9.33 24.34
CA GLN A 144 6.16 10.34 24.66
C GLN A 144 7.18 10.44 23.53
N ARG A 145 7.48 11.67 23.13
CA ARG A 145 8.54 11.94 22.16
C ARG A 145 9.91 11.73 22.81
N LEU A 146 10.81 11.00 22.17
CA LEU A 146 12.20 10.88 22.60
C LEU A 146 13.12 11.71 21.71
N ILE A 147 13.96 12.54 22.32
CA ILE A 147 15.02 13.30 21.64
C ILE A 147 16.37 12.65 21.99
N HIS A 148 17.13 12.22 20.99
CA HIS A 148 18.35 11.42 21.15
C HIS A 148 19.51 12.25 21.70
N ARG A 149 19.75 13.44 21.15
CA ARG A 149 20.77 14.45 21.54
C ARG A 149 22.24 14.13 21.21
N ASP A 150 22.54 12.99 20.61
CA ASP A 150 23.92 12.62 20.24
C ASP A 150 23.97 11.76 18.97
N ILE A 151 23.21 12.20 17.96
CA ILE A 151 23.27 11.60 16.62
C ILE A 151 24.56 12.01 15.95
N LYS A 152 25.34 11.00 15.54
CA LYS A 152 26.62 11.11 14.82
C LYS A 152 26.92 9.79 14.14
N SER A 153 27.79 9.80 13.13
CA SER A 153 28.19 8.59 12.39
C SER A 153 28.81 7.50 13.28
N ALA A 154 29.50 7.87 14.37
CA ALA A 154 30.04 6.91 15.35
C ALA A 154 28.95 6.17 16.17
N ASN A 155 27.75 6.75 16.29
CA ASN A 155 26.62 6.16 17.03
C ASN A 155 25.62 5.45 16.09
N ILE A 156 25.91 5.36 14.80
CA ILE A 156 25.14 4.60 13.81
C ILE A 156 25.91 3.32 13.53
N LEU A 157 25.44 2.21 14.09
CA LEU A 157 26.03 0.88 13.90
C LEU A 157 25.44 0.19 12.67
N LEU A 158 26.20 -0.74 12.11
CA LEU A 158 25.85 -1.49 10.90
C LEU A 158 25.90 -2.99 11.20
N ASP A 159 24.82 -3.70 10.86
CA ASP A 159 24.77 -5.17 11.00
C ASP A 159 25.38 -5.89 9.77
N ASP A 160 25.32 -7.21 9.76
CA ASP A 160 25.86 -8.05 8.67
C ASP A 160 25.26 -7.69 7.29
N ASN A 161 24.02 -7.19 7.27
CA ASN A 161 23.27 -6.81 6.07
C ASN A 161 23.40 -5.32 5.73
N TRP A 162 24.33 -4.59 6.36
CA TRP A 162 24.48 -3.14 6.22
C TRP A 162 23.27 -2.33 6.69
N LYS A 163 22.40 -2.90 7.52
CA LYS A 163 21.26 -2.19 8.10
C LYS A 163 21.74 -1.29 9.23
N ALA A 164 21.24 -0.06 9.23
CA ALA A 164 21.58 0.93 10.25
C ALA A 164 20.86 0.67 11.57
N LYS A 165 21.60 0.85 12.68
CA LYS A 165 21.16 0.72 14.08
C LYS A 165 21.63 1.95 14.86
N VAL A 166 20.71 2.84 15.22
CA VAL A 166 21.00 4.00 16.08
C VAL A 166 21.27 3.52 17.51
N SER A 167 22.34 4.03 18.13
CA SER A 167 22.83 3.60 19.44
C SER A 167 23.21 4.78 20.35
N ASP A 168 23.51 4.50 21.62
CA ASP A 168 23.98 5.45 22.63
C ASP A 168 22.92 6.42 23.16
N PHE A 169 21.91 5.86 23.82
CA PHE A 169 20.76 6.60 24.37
C PHE A 169 21.01 7.25 25.74
N GLY A 170 22.25 7.23 26.23
CA GLY A 170 22.59 7.73 27.57
C GLY A 170 22.26 9.21 27.77
N LEU A 171 22.31 10.01 26.71
CA LEU A 171 22.00 11.44 26.73
C LEU A 171 20.53 11.76 26.45
N SER A 172 19.75 10.80 25.97
CA SER A 172 18.40 11.02 25.46
C SER A 172 17.43 11.58 26.51
N LYS A 173 16.41 12.30 26.04
CA LYS A 173 15.43 12.97 26.90
C LYS A 173 14.01 12.81 26.33
N ALA A 174 13.10 12.30 27.14
CA ALA A 174 11.69 12.24 26.81
C ALA A 174 11.03 13.62 27.02
N GLY A 175 10.17 14.01 26.08
CA GLY A 175 9.37 15.23 26.11
C GLY A 175 7.86 14.92 26.06
N PRO A 176 7.01 15.83 26.56
CA PRO A 176 5.57 15.64 26.55
C PRO A 176 5.02 15.58 25.11
N ALA A 177 4.19 14.57 24.83
CA ALA A 177 3.56 14.32 23.53
C ALA A 177 2.43 15.31 23.17
N ASN A 178 1.72 15.83 24.17
CA ASN A 178 0.43 16.53 23.99
C ASN A 178 0.53 18.07 23.84
N GLN A 179 1.69 18.59 23.42
CA GLN A 179 1.90 20.03 23.28
C GLN A 179 2.48 20.35 21.90
N MET A 180 1.83 21.29 21.19
CA MET A 180 2.09 21.63 19.78
C MET A 180 3.49 22.21 19.51
N GLN A 181 4.14 22.80 20.51
CA GLN A 181 5.52 23.30 20.45
C GLN A 181 6.22 23.01 21.77
N THR A 182 7.08 21.98 21.80
CA THR A 182 7.79 21.56 23.01
C THR A 182 9.29 21.77 22.84
N PHE A 183 9.76 22.94 23.25
CA PHE A 183 11.16 23.11 23.59
C PHE A 183 11.34 22.77 25.07
N LEU A 184 12.34 21.92 25.36
CA LEU A 184 12.75 21.60 26.71
C LEU A 184 13.93 22.49 27.08
N PHE A 185 13.85 23.21 28.19
CA PHE A 185 15.05 23.81 28.76
C PHE A 185 15.94 22.70 29.31
N SER A 186 17.20 22.65 28.88
CA SER A 186 18.15 21.61 29.26
C SER A 186 19.58 22.08 29.11
N ASN A 187 20.48 21.62 29.99
CA ASN A 187 21.92 21.83 29.80
C ASN A 187 22.34 21.32 28.42
N ALA A 188 23.07 22.15 27.67
CA ALA A 188 23.63 21.78 26.37
C ALA A 188 24.64 20.63 26.53
N VAL A 189 24.34 19.48 25.91
CA VAL A 189 25.24 18.32 25.84
C VAL A 189 25.15 17.74 24.42
N GLY A 190 26.21 17.10 23.98
CA GLY A 190 26.31 16.52 22.63
C GLY A 190 27.73 16.66 22.10
N THR A 191 27.99 16.03 20.96
CA THR A 191 29.32 16.05 20.33
C THR A 191 29.54 17.35 19.53
N PRO A 192 30.68 18.07 19.71
CA PRO A 192 31.01 19.23 18.90
C PRO A 192 30.95 18.93 17.39
N GLY A 193 30.35 19.84 16.61
CA GLY A 193 30.13 19.67 15.17
C GLY A 193 28.75 19.10 14.81
N TYR A 194 28.17 18.22 15.64
CA TYR A 194 26.82 17.68 15.44
C TYR A 194 25.77 18.42 16.26
N CYS A 195 26.16 18.94 17.44
CA CYS A 195 25.25 19.62 18.34
C CYS A 195 24.61 20.85 17.65
N ASP A 196 23.28 20.93 17.68
CA ASP A 196 22.50 22.06 17.16
C ASP A 196 22.99 23.38 17.77
N PRO A 197 23.54 24.32 16.97
CA PRO A 197 24.06 25.59 17.48
C PRO A 197 23.05 26.38 18.30
N LEU A 198 21.77 26.38 17.89
CA LEU A 198 20.74 27.11 18.63
C LEU A 198 20.48 26.47 19.99
N TYR A 199 20.45 25.14 20.06
CA TYR A 199 20.36 24.43 21.33
C TYR A 199 21.58 24.67 22.21
N PHE A 200 22.78 24.67 21.63
CA PHE A 200 24.01 24.95 22.35
C PHE A 200 24.02 26.37 22.97
N GLU A 201 23.55 27.37 22.21
CA GLU A 201 23.51 28.77 22.65
C GLU A 201 22.38 29.05 23.66
N THR A 202 21.20 28.48 23.44
CA THR A 202 19.98 28.86 24.18
C THR A 202 19.56 27.87 25.26
N GLY A 203 20.05 26.63 25.21
CA GLY A 203 19.57 25.52 26.03
C GLY A 203 18.19 24.99 25.62
N PHE A 204 17.57 25.52 24.56
CA PHE A 204 16.29 25.04 24.06
C PHE A 204 16.47 23.78 23.21
N LEU A 205 16.15 22.62 23.79
CA LEU A 205 16.19 21.35 23.11
C LEU A 205 14.85 21.04 22.44
N SER A 206 14.87 20.60 21.18
CA SER A 206 13.68 20.13 20.47
C SER A 206 14.02 18.96 19.53
N LYS A 207 13.01 18.38 18.87
CA LYS A 207 13.22 17.29 17.90
C LYS A 207 14.08 17.73 16.72
N GLU A 208 13.97 19.01 16.35
CA GLU A 208 14.73 19.65 15.30
C GLU A 208 16.23 19.75 15.64
N SER A 209 16.63 19.55 16.89
CA SER A 209 18.04 19.41 17.28
C SER A 209 18.63 18.07 16.84
N ASP A 210 17.85 16.98 16.88
CA ASP A 210 18.26 15.70 16.28
C ASP A 210 18.25 15.79 14.75
N VAL A 211 17.29 16.50 14.15
CA VAL A 211 17.25 16.76 12.69
C VAL A 211 18.54 17.45 12.23
N TYR A 212 18.98 18.48 12.95
CA TYR A 212 20.26 19.14 12.66
C TYR A 212 21.43 18.16 12.72
N SER A 213 21.52 17.39 13.81
CA SER A 213 22.58 16.41 14.03
C SER A 213 22.60 15.35 12.92
N PHE A 214 21.43 14.88 12.47
CA PHE A 214 21.32 13.95 11.35
C PHE A 214 21.67 14.60 10.02
N GLY A 215 21.30 15.86 9.79
CA GLY A 215 21.74 16.63 8.61
C GLY A 215 23.26 16.70 8.48
N VAL A 216 23.98 16.82 9.60
CA VAL A 216 25.45 16.73 9.62
C VAL A 216 25.92 15.35 9.17
N VAL A 217 25.29 14.27 9.65
CA VAL A 217 25.60 12.89 9.20
C VAL A 217 25.32 12.72 7.69
N LEU A 218 24.24 13.28 7.16
CA LEU A 218 23.95 13.24 5.72
C LEU A 218 25.08 13.89 4.91
N PHE A 219 25.61 15.03 5.37
CA PHE A 219 26.78 15.63 4.75
C PHE A 219 28.03 14.75 4.88
N GLU A 220 28.27 14.12 6.03
CA GLU A 220 29.40 13.19 6.19
C GLU A 220 29.32 12.02 5.20
N VAL A 221 28.13 11.45 5.02
CA VAL A 221 27.86 10.35 4.09
C VAL A 221 28.13 10.74 2.64
N MET A 222 27.73 11.96 2.24
CA MET A 222 27.95 12.50 0.89
C MET A 222 29.40 12.93 0.65
N CYS A 223 30.02 13.61 1.60
CA CYS A 223 31.39 14.12 1.48
C CYS A 223 32.45 13.04 1.72
N GLY A 224 32.05 11.90 2.30
CA GLY A 224 32.91 10.79 2.66
C GLY A 224 33.97 11.15 3.70
N ARG A 225 33.66 12.08 4.61
CA ARG A 225 34.58 12.51 5.66
C ARG A 225 33.81 13.04 6.87
N LEU A 226 34.45 13.02 8.03
CA LEU A 226 33.88 13.56 9.27
C LEU A 226 33.65 15.07 9.19
N CYS A 227 32.73 15.57 10.02
CA CYS A 227 32.37 16.99 10.08
C CYS A 227 33.39 17.87 10.81
N TYR A 228 34.49 17.28 11.28
CA TYR A 228 35.58 17.98 11.94
C TYR A 228 36.95 17.44 11.53
N GLU A 229 37.98 18.26 11.71
CA GLU A 229 39.37 17.87 11.53
C GLU A 229 40.14 17.98 12.86
N TYR A 230 40.96 16.97 13.16
CA TYR A 230 41.94 17.00 14.24
C TYR A 230 43.35 17.17 13.67
N ARG A 231 44.15 18.07 14.24
CA ARG A 231 45.60 18.10 14.02
C ARG A 231 46.29 18.04 15.36
N ASN A 232 47.26 17.13 15.48
CA ASN A 232 48.01 16.88 16.73
C ASN A 232 47.10 16.64 17.95
N GLY A 233 45.96 15.96 17.77
CA GLY A 233 45.01 15.66 18.85
C GLY A 233 44.11 16.83 19.26
N HIS A 234 44.19 17.99 18.60
CA HIS A 234 43.32 19.14 18.85
C HIS A 234 42.33 19.36 17.70
N LEU A 235 41.08 19.67 18.05
CA LEU A 235 40.04 20.05 17.09
C LEU A 235 40.46 21.34 16.40
N THR A 236 40.68 21.29 15.08
CA THR A 236 41.14 22.46 14.31
C THR A 236 40.03 23.14 13.53
N GLU A 237 39.06 22.38 13.01
CA GLU A 237 38.01 22.93 12.16
C GLU A 237 36.73 22.11 12.27
N ILE A 238 35.57 22.79 12.22
CA ILE A 238 34.24 22.19 12.03
C ILE A 238 33.73 22.58 10.65
N LEU A 239 33.44 21.60 9.80
CA LEU A 239 33.26 21.75 8.36
C LEU A 239 31.82 22.07 7.93
N VAL A 240 30.85 21.96 8.83
CA VAL A 240 29.41 22.10 8.53
C VAL A 240 29.09 23.43 7.84
N HIS A 241 29.69 24.54 8.31
CA HIS A 241 29.49 25.87 7.72
C HIS A 241 30.00 25.94 6.26
N LYS A 242 31.14 25.30 5.98
CA LYS A 242 31.72 25.22 4.63
C LYS A 242 30.85 24.39 3.72
N TRP A 243 30.35 23.24 4.18
CA TRP A 243 29.46 22.38 3.41
C TRP A 243 28.15 23.06 3.03
N ARG A 244 27.53 23.78 3.97
CA ARG A 244 26.35 24.60 3.70
C ARG A 244 26.61 25.65 2.63
N ARG A 245 27.72 26.37 2.75
CA ARG A 245 28.12 27.38 1.76
C ARG A 245 28.33 26.76 0.37
N CYS A 246 28.94 25.57 0.29
CA CYS A 246 29.07 24.84 -0.97
C CYS A 246 27.71 24.48 -1.58
N TYR A 247 26.69 24.16 -0.77
CA TYR A 247 25.32 23.98 -1.27
C TYR A 247 24.76 25.29 -1.84
N GLU A 248 24.80 26.37 -1.05
CA GLU A 248 24.26 27.69 -1.40
C GLU A 248 24.90 28.28 -2.67
N GLU A 249 26.19 27.98 -2.90
CA GLU A 249 26.95 28.47 -4.05
C GLU A 249 26.94 27.49 -5.25
N ASN A 250 26.20 26.38 -5.20
CA ASN A 250 26.21 25.30 -6.21
C ASN A 250 27.61 24.69 -6.46
N ARG A 251 28.41 24.52 -5.40
CA ARG A 251 29.79 23.99 -5.40
C ARG A 251 29.93 22.69 -4.62
N LEU A 252 28.86 21.89 -4.52
CA LEU A 252 28.88 20.58 -3.84
C LEU A 252 29.90 19.62 -4.47
N ASP A 253 30.13 19.72 -5.78
CA ASP A 253 31.11 18.94 -6.51
C ASP A 253 32.55 19.05 -5.95
N GLU A 254 32.87 20.13 -5.22
CA GLU A 254 34.17 20.33 -4.59
C GLU A 254 34.35 19.51 -3.29
N ILE A 255 33.25 19.02 -2.70
CA ILE A 255 33.27 18.37 -1.37
C ILE A 255 32.83 16.91 -1.37
N ILE A 256 32.20 16.42 -2.45
CA ILE A 256 31.77 15.02 -2.59
C ILE A 256 32.99 14.10 -2.68
N LEU A 257 32.89 12.91 -2.07
CA LEU A 257 33.91 11.87 -2.22
C LEU A 257 34.00 11.46 -3.70
N ARG A 258 35.16 11.66 -4.32
CA ARG A 258 35.37 11.45 -5.78
C ARG A 258 34.81 10.13 -6.30
N GLY A 259 35.05 9.01 -5.60
CA GLY A 259 34.58 7.68 -6.00
C GLY A 259 33.07 7.45 -5.85
N LEU A 260 32.35 8.31 -5.13
CA LEU A 260 30.89 8.27 -5.04
C LEU A 260 30.22 9.07 -6.15
N LYS A 261 30.87 10.14 -6.63
CA LYS A 261 30.28 11.06 -7.62
C LYS A 261 29.80 10.32 -8.88
N GLU A 262 30.59 9.36 -9.35
CA GLU A 262 30.28 8.56 -10.55
C GLU A 262 29.14 7.56 -10.33
N GLN A 263 28.77 7.27 -9.07
CA GLN A 263 27.70 6.32 -8.72
C GLN A 263 26.33 7.01 -8.52
N MET A 264 26.32 8.35 -8.43
CA MET A 264 25.16 9.14 -8.04
C MET A 264 24.34 9.52 -9.27
N GLU A 265 23.07 9.09 -9.31
CA GLU A 265 22.09 9.65 -10.25
C GLU A 265 21.77 11.10 -9.84
N SER A 266 21.67 12.02 -10.80
CA SER A 266 21.65 13.46 -10.49
C SER A 266 20.41 13.90 -9.71
N GLY A 267 19.28 13.21 -9.86
CA GLY A 267 18.01 13.48 -9.20
C GLY A 267 18.04 13.02 -7.77
N SER A 268 18.49 11.79 -7.54
CA SER A 268 18.80 11.21 -6.24
C SER A 268 19.75 12.11 -5.46
N PHE A 269 20.84 12.54 -6.11
CA PHE A 269 21.80 13.46 -5.52
C PHE A 269 21.19 14.83 -5.20
N SER A 270 20.39 15.40 -6.10
CA SER A 270 19.71 16.68 -5.88
C SER A 270 18.75 16.60 -4.68
N THR A 271 17.91 15.56 -4.63
CA THR A 271 16.97 15.31 -3.53
C THR A 271 17.72 15.13 -2.21
N PHE A 272 18.75 14.27 -2.19
CA PHE A 272 19.56 14.01 -1.01
C PHE A 272 20.30 15.25 -0.48
N SER A 273 20.97 15.99 -1.37
CA SER A 273 21.73 17.17 -0.98
C SER A 273 20.81 18.30 -0.49
N HIS A 274 19.63 18.45 -1.10
CA HIS A 274 18.63 19.42 -0.67
C HIS A 274 18.11 19.11 0.74
N ILE A 275 17.74 17.85 1.02
CA ILE A 275 17.24 17.48 2.35
C ILE A 275 18.34 17.59 3.41
N ALA A 276 19.59 17.22 3.09
CA ALA A 276 20.74 17.40 3.97
C ALA A 276 20.96 18.88 4.34
N TYR A 277 20.89 19.77 3.35
CA TYR A 277 21.01 21.21 3.55
C TYR A 277 19.88 21.77 4.43
N ARG A 278 18.62 21.40 4.17
CA ARG A 278 17.48 21.85 4.97
C ARG A 278 17.58 21.40 6.43
N CYS A 279 18.05 20.18 6.69
CA CYS A 279 18.24 19.67 8.04
C CYS A 279 19.19 20.53 8.87
N VAL A 280 20.24 21.10 8.26
CA VAL A 280 21.24 21.93 8.95
C VAL A 280 20.92 23.42 8.93
N SER A 281 19.68 23.84 8.63
CA SER A 281 19.30 25.26 8.63
C SER A 281 19.54 25.92 10.00
N LYS A 282 19.86 27.22 9.98
CA LYS A 282 20.06 28.01 11.21
C LYS A 282 18.72 28.21 11.94
N ALA A 283 17.68 28.56 11.20
CA ALA A 283 16.33 28.65 11.74
C ALA A 283 15.79 27.24 11.94
N ARG A 284 15.25 26.98 13.14
CA ARG A 284 14.76 25.66 13.54
C ARG A 284 13.49 25.28 12.77
N GLU A 285 12.69 26.29 12.46
CA GLU A 285 11.35 26.26 11.87
C GLU A 285 11.42 25.96 10.37
N GLU A 286 12.58 26.17 9.75
CA GLU A 286 12.87 25.79 8.37
C GLU A 286 13.32 24.33 8.25
N ARG A 287 13.75 23.72 9.38
CA ARG A 287 14.19 22.33 9.39
C ARG A 287 12.97 21.42 9.21
N PRO A 288 13.09 20.39 8.35
CA PRO A 288 12.02 19.43 8.11
C PRO A 288 11.77 18.57 9.36
N THR A 289 10.62 17.91 9.39
CA THR A 289 10.39 16.83 10.35
C THR A 289 11.12 15.55 9.93
N MET A 290 11.40 14.62 10.84
CA MET A 290 12.03 13.34 10.47
C MET A 290 11.18 12.48 9.52
N ASP A 291 9.84 12.62 9.54
CA ASP A 291 8.94 11.97 8.58
C ASP A 291 9.13 12.54 7.16
N GLU A 292 9.26 13.87 7.03
CA GLU A 292 9.60 14.51 5.76
C GLU A 292 11.00 14.10 5.28
N VAL A 293 11.98 14.05 6.18
CA VAL A 293 13.34 13.59 5.86
C VAL A 293 13.34 12.15 5.36
N LEU A 294 12.59 11.26 6.01
CA LEU A 294 12.45 9.86 5.60
C LEU A 294 11.88 9.76 4.18
N LYS A 295 10.77 10.45 3.90
CA LYS A 295 10.12 10.44 2.57
C LYS A 295 11.06 10.94 1.47
N GLU A 296 11.77 12.04 1.70
CA GLU A 296 12.72 12.59 0.71
C GLU A 296 13.91 11.63 0.47
N LEU A 297 14.40 10.96 1.52
CA LEU A 297 15.45 9.94 1.37
C LEU A 297 14.96 8.67 0.65
N GLU A 298 13.71 8.27 0.86
CA GLU A 298 13.07 7.17 0.11
C GLU A 298 12.91 7.52 -1.37
N ILE A 299 12.51 8.76 -1.69
CA ILE A 299 12.45 9.26 -3.08
C ILE A 299 13.85 9.24 -3.71
N ALA A 300 14.87 9.74 -2.98
CA ALA A 300 16.24 9.71 -3.47
C ALA A 300 16.75 8.27 -3.72
N LEU A 301 16.37 7.32 -2.85
CA LEU A 301 16.68 5.91 -3.03
C LEU A 301 15.95 5.31 -4.24
N GLU A 302 14.66 5.59 -4.41
CA GLU A 302 13.89 5.11 -5.55
C GLU A 302 14.48 5.59 -6.87
N GLN A 303 14.79 6.90 -6.99
CA GLN A 303 15.44 7.48 -8.16
C GLN A 303 16.76 6.76 -8.50
N GLN A 304 17.56 6.47 -7.48
CA GLN A 304 18.85 5.78 -7.65
C GLN A 304 18.68 4.33 -8.10
N GLU A 305 17.75 3.58 -7.52
CA GLU A 305 17.53 2.17 -7.85
C GLU A 305 16.85 2.01 -9.22
N VAL A 306 15.94 2.92 -9.59
CA VAL A 306 15.36 2.97 -10.94
C VAL A 306 16.46 3.17 -11.97
N TYR A 307 17.33 4.16 -11.79
CA TYR A 307 18.42 4.42 -12.73
C TYR A 307 19.37 3.22 -12.89
N LYS A 308 19.77 2.60 -11.77
CA LYS A 308 20.62 1.39 -11.81
C LYS A 308 19.94 0.24 -12.54
N ASN A 309 18.65 0.03 -12.29
CA ASN A 309 17.89 -1.02 -12.96
C ASN A 309 17.79 -0.76 -14.47
N LEU A 310 17.55 0.49 -14.88
CA LEU A 310 17.55 0.88 -16.29
C LEU A 310 18.92 0.69 -16.95
N GLU A 311 19.99 1.12 -16.28
CA GLU A 311 21.37 0.94 -16.75
C GLU A 311 21.73 -0.53 -16.98
N MET A 312 21.20 -1.44 -16.16
CA MET A 312 21.43 -2.87 -16.29
C MET A 312 20.58 -3.56 -17.37
N LYS A 313 19.33 -3.11 -17.58
CA LYS A 313 18.34 -3.83 -18.39
C LYS A 313 18.10 -3.24 -19.77
N VAL A 314 18.34 -1.94 -19.96
CA VAL A 314 18.00 -1.24 -21.20
C VAL A 314 19.17 -1.27 -22.17
N ASP A 315 18.91 -1.68 -23.42
CA ASP A 315 19.88 -1.53 -24.51
C ASP A 315 19.94 -0.05 -24.95
N ILE A 316 21.03 0.62 -24.60
CA ILE A 316 21.23 2.04 -24.90
C ILE A 316 21.28 2.32 -26.41
N GLN A 317 21.82 1.40 -27.22
CA GLN A 317 21.92 1.57 -28.67
C GLN A 317 20.54 1.53 -29.32
N GLU A 318 19.64 0.70 -28.77
CA GLU A 318 18.25 0.66 -29.20
C GLU A 318 17.52 1.97 -28.86
N MET A 319 17.70 2.48 -27.65
CA MET A 319 17.08 3.74 -27.22
C MET A 319 17.54 4.93 -28.06
N ILE A 320 18.83 4.99 -28.43
CA ILE A 320 19.35 6.02 -29.33
C ILE A 320 18.67 5.93 -30.71
N LYS A 321 18.53 4.73 -31.28
CA LYS A 321 17.82 4.54 -32.56
C LYS A 321 16.36 4.96 -32.51
N ILE A 322 15.70 4.79 -31.36
CA ILE A 322 14.32 5.25 -31.16
C ILE A 322 14.30 6.78 -30.99
N ALA A 323 15.26 7.35 -30.25
CA ALA A 323 15.40 8.80 -30.07
C ALA A 323 15.64 9.53 -31.39
N ASP A 324 16.40 8.93 -32.32
CA ASP A 324 16.63 9.47 -33.67
C ASP A 324 15.35 9.54 -34.52
N GLN A 325 14.30 8.81 -34.15
CA GLN A 325 12.98 8.83 -34.79
C GLN A 325 12.01 9.80 -34.13
N ALA A 326 12.43 10.53 -33.09
CA ALA A 326 11.60 11.52 -32.44
C ALA A 326 11.26 12.69 -33.39
N ILE A 327 10.03 13.20 -33.31
CA ILE A 327 9.59 14.32 -34.18
C ILE A 327 10.48 15.55 -34.00
N ALA A 328 10.80 15.85 -32.75
CA ALA A 328 11.69 16.94 -32.37
C ALA A 328 13.02 16.33 -31.96
N PRO A 329 14.16 16.84 -32.47
CA PRO A 329 15.48 16.39 -32.04
C PRO A 329 15.60 16.48 -30.51
N LEU A 330 15.88 15.34 -29.89
CA LEU A 330 16.06 15.26 -28.44
C LEU A 330 17.47 15.76 -28.08
N SER A 331 17.55 16.67 -27.11
CA SER A 331 18.84 17.15 -26.57
C SER A 331 19.21 16.35 -25.32
N TYR A 332 20.29 15.58 -25.41
CA TYR A 332 20.87 14.84 -24.28
C TYR A 332 22.38 14.67 -24.48
N GLU A 333 23.14 14.75 -23.40
CA GLU A 333 24.61 14.59 -23.35
C GLU A 333 25.01 13.31 -22.60
N THR A 334 24.12 12.78 -21.75
CA THR A 334 24.37 11.61 -20.92
C THR A 334 23.27 10.56 -21.05
N GLN A 335 23.60 9.31 -20.72
CA GLN A 335 22.64 8.20 -20.68
C GLN A 335 21.49 8.46 -19.70
N GLU A 336 21.79 9.08 -18.55
CA GLU A 336 20.78 9.48 -17.56
C GLU A 336 19.74 10.45 -18.14
N GLN A 337 20.20 11.47 -18.86
CA GLN A 337 19.30 12.42 -19.52
C GLN A 337 18.41 11.73 -20.54
N LEU A 338 18.96 10.78 -21.30
CA LEU A 338 18.18 9.97 -22.24
C LEU A 338 17.10 9.15 -21.53
N PHE A 339 17.45 8.43 -20.46
CA PHE A 339 16.46 7.66 -19.68
C PHE A 339 15.35 8.55 -19.11
N ARG A 340 15.67 9.74 -18.61
CA ARG A 340 14.67 10.70 -18.13
C ARG A 340 13.70 11.15 -19.23
N LEU A 341 14.18 11.36 -20.45
CA LEU A 341 13.32 11.69 -21.59
C LEU A 341 12.36 10.53 -21.87
N PHE A 342 12.84 9.29 -21.88
CA PHE A 342 11.98 8.12 -22.09
C PHE A 342 11.03 7.81 -20.93
N LEU A 343 11.41 8.07 -19.69
CA LEU A 343 10.49 7.96 -18.54
C LEU A 343 9.33 8.96 -18.65
N LYS A 344 9.60 10.18 -19.15
CA LYS A 344 8.56 11.18 -19.45
C LYS A 344 7.77 10.86 -20.72
N GLY A 345 8.42 10.17 -21.65
CA GLY A 345 7.90 9.76 -22.93
C GLY A 345 8.19 10.74 -24.07
N ILE A 346 8.23 10.21 -25.28
CA ILE A 346 8.60 10.91 -26.51
C ILE A 346 7.60 10.58 -27.62
N PHE A 347 7.45 11.47 -28.59
CA PHE A 347 6.65 11.20 -29.78
C PHE A 347 7.53 10.82 -30.98
N VAL A 348 7.11 9.78 -31.68
CA VAL A 348 7.68 9.28 -32.93
C VAL A 348 6.57 9.16 -34.00
N ASP A 349 6.90 8.67 -35.20
CA ASP A 349 5.95 8.48 -36.30
C ASP A 349 5.11 9.73 -36.60
N ASP A 350 5.76 10.88 -36.81
CA ASP A 350 5.09 12.16 -37.09
C ASP A 350 4.04 12.58 -36.03
N GLY A 351 4.16 12.08 -34.79
CA GLY A 351 3.26 12.42 -33.69
C GLY A 351 2.07 11.49 -33.52
N THR A 352 2.09 10.38 -34.24
CA THR A 352 1.01 9.37 -34.15
C THR A 352 1.32 8.25 -33.16
N THR A 353 2.56 8.16 -32.67
CA THR A 353 2.99 7.16 -31.70
C THR A 353 3.71 7.84 -30.54
N TRP A 354 3.31 7.54 -29.30
CA TRP A 354 3.98 8.00 -28.08
C TRP A 354 4.63 6.80 -27.39
N LEU A 355 5.91 6.93 -27.05
CA LEU A 355 6.69 5.89 -26.40
C LEU A 355 7.16 6.37 -25.05
N SER A 356 7.09 5.50 -24.04
CA SER A 356 7.81 5.70 -22.78
C SER A 356 8.43 4.39 -22.31
N ILE A 357 9.26 4.46 -21.27
CA ILE A 357 9.71 3.27 -20.53
C ILE A 357 9.15 3.30 -19.13
N ASN A 358 8.86 2.12 -18.56
CA ASN A 358 8.56 1.98 -17.15
C ASN A 358 9.85 1.86 -16.32
N LYS A 359 9.72 1.75 -15.00
CA LYS A 359 10.85 1.54 -14.06
C LYS A 359 11.66 0.27 -14.32
N ASN A 360 11.10 -0.70 -15.05
CA ASN A 360 11.78 -1.95 -15.43
C ASN A 360 12.56 -1.84 -16.75
N GLY A 361 12.47 -0.69 -17.45
CA GLY A 361 13.07 -0.49 -18.77
C GLY A 361 12.24 -1.05 -19.93
N GLU A 362 10.99 -1.46 -19.66
CA GLU A 362 10.09 -2.03 -20.65
C GLU A 362 9.34 -0.89 -21.35
N ILE A 363 9.21 -0.98 -22.67
CA ILE A 363 8.61 0.08 -23.49
C ILE A 363 7.09 0.03 -23.33
N CYS A 364 6.47 1.16 -23.02
CA CYS A 364 5.04 1.41 -23.22
C CYS A 364 4.86 2.10 -24.57
N GLU A 365 4.01 1.52 -25.43
CA GLU A 365 3.73 2.06 -26.76
C GLU A 365 2.26 2.47 -26.85
N MET A 366 2.00 3.75 -27.13
CA MET A 366 0.67 4.28 -27.35
C MET A 366 0.53 4.75 -28.79
N ILE A 367 -0.48 4.26 -29.49
CA ILE A 367 -0.71 4.57 -30.90
C ILE A 367 -2.03 5.35 -31.03
N SER A 368 -1.96 6.55 -31.60
CA SER A 368 -3.09 7.47 -31.76
C SER A 368 -4.27 6.78 -32.45
N ALA A 369 -5.47 7.03 -31.95
CA ALA A 369 -6.70 6.54 -32.56
C ALA A 369 -6.83 6.98 -34.03
N THR A 370 -6.27 8.14 -34.40
CA THR A 370 -6.31 8.65 -35.77
C THR A 370 -5.54 7.79 -36.78
N LYS A 371 -4.55 7.02 -36.31
CA LYS A 371 -3.79 6.03 -37.09
C LYS A 371 -4.47 4.66 -37.10
N CYS A 372 -5.20 4.35 -36.04
CA CYS A 372 -5.80 3.04 -35.83
C CYS A 372 -7.22 2.89 -36.38
N VAL A 373 -7.95 4.00 -36.54
CA VAL A 373 -9.36 4.02 -36.92
C VAL A 373 -9.54 4.79 -38.24
N SER A 374 -10.09 4.13 -39.24
CA SER A 374 -10.25 4.70 -40.59
C SER A 374 -11.47 5.63 -40.73
N TRP A 375 -12.43 5.56 -39.82
CA TRP A 375 -13.68 6.35 -39.84
C TRP A 375 -13.85 7.18 -38.57
N GLY A 376 -14.81 8.10 -38.57
CA GLY A 376 -15.08 9.00 -37.44
C GLY A 376 -14.55 10.41 -37.68
N GLU A 377 -15.19 11.38 -37.02
CA GLU A 377 -14.79 12.78 -37.07
C GLU A 377 -13.60 13.00 -36.13
N ARG A 378 -12.64 13.80 -36.60
CA ARG A 378 -11.39 14.09 -35.90
C ARG A 378 -11.49 15.49 -35.29
N TYR A 379 -11.18 15.59 -34.01
CA TYR A 379 -11.23 16.86 -33.30
C TYR A 379 -9.97 17.07 -32.49
N ALA A 380 -9.56 18.33 -32.39
CA ALA A 380 -8.49 18.72 -31.50
C ALA A 380 -8.94 18.57 -30.04
N SER A 381 -8.06 18.04 -29.18
CA SER A 381 -8.32 17.92 -27.74
C SER A 381 -7.09 18.39 -26.97
N GLU A 382 -7.24 19.45 -26.18
CA GLU A 382 -6.12 20.03 -25.41
C GLU A 382 -5.67 19.15 -24.24
N ASP A 383 -6.56 18.28 -23.74
CA ASP A 383 -6.27 17.37 -22.63
C ASP A 383 -5.76 16.00 -23.08
N SER A 384 -5.60 15.78 -24.39
CA SER A 384 -5.11 14.53 -24.97
C SER A 384 -3.60 14.61 -25.18
N ARG A 385 -2.90 13.48 -25.01
CA ARG A 385 -1.50 13.36 -25.42
C ARG A 385 -1.33 13.57 -26.92
N PHE A 386 -2.32 13.16 -27.71
CA PHE A 386 -2.32 13.35 -29.17
C PHE A 386 -3.14 14.58 -29.55
N PHE A 387 -2.67 15.35 -30.55
CA PHE A 387 -3.34 16.56 -31.00
C PHE A 387 -4.81 16.31 -31.42
N ASN A 388 -5.05 15.21 -32.14
CA ASN A 388 -6.38 14.83 -32.59
C ASN A 388 -6.86 13.53 -31.94
N VAL A 389 -8.13 13.50 -31.55
CA VAL A 389 -8.86 12.32 -31.07
C VAL A 389 -9.95 11.94 -32.07
N VAL A 390 -10.42 10.70 -32.00
CA VAL A 390 -11.48 10.19 -32.90
C VAL A 390 -12.80 10.07 -32.14
N MET A 391 -13.84 10.73 -32.64
CA MET A 391 -15.19 10.57 -32.10
C MET A 391 -15.85 9.31 -32.70
N CYS A 392 -16.41 8.46 -31.85
CA CYS A 392 -17.07 7.22 -32.27
C CYS A 392 -18.58 7.26 -32.06
N SER A 393 -19.31 6.69 -33.02
CA SER A 393 -20.76 6.49 -32.95
C SER A 393 -21.11 5.20 -32.20
N TYR A 394 -22.37 5.10 -31.76
CA TYR A 394 -22.90 4.06 -30.88
C TYR A 394 -22.88 2.62 -31.43
N ASN A 395 -22.54 2.40 -32.71
CA ASN A 395 -22.66 1.08 -33.36
C ASN A 395 -21.37 0.24 -33.33
N GLY A 396 -20.31 0.73 -32.70
CA GLY A 396 -19.02 0.05 -32.62
C GLY A 396 -18.06 0.49 -33.71
N PHE A 397 -16.80 0.11 -33.54
CA PHE A 397 -15.72 0.49 -34.42
C PHE A 397 -14.67 -0.62 -34.52
N LYS A 398 -13.91 -0.63 -35.62
CA LYS A 398 -12.77 -1.52 -35.80
C LYS A 398 -11.50 -0.71 -35.70
N VAL A 399 -10.55 -1.27 -34.98
CA VAL A 399 -9.23 -0.74 -34.75
C VAL A 399 -8.27 -1.67 -35.49
N LYS A 400 -7.45 -1.11 -36.37
CA LYS A 400 -6.30 -1.79 -36.93
C LYS A 400 -5.04 -1.13 -36.40
N VAL A 401 -4.25 -1.83 -35.60
CA VAL A 401 -3.09 -1.26 -34.92
C VAL A 401 -1.86 -2.14 -35.16
N CYS A 402 -0.74 -1.49 -35.49
CA CYS A 402 0.53 -2.13 -35.81
C CYS A 402 1.59 -1.62 -34.83
N THR A 403 2.09 -2.47 -33.94
CA THR A 403 3.15 -2.09 -32.99
C THR A 403 4.52 -2.10 -33.65
N GLN A 404 5.46 -1.35 -33.10
CA GLN A 404 6.81 -1.26 -33.65
C GLN A 404 7.92 -1.42 -32.62
N PHE A 405 7.63 -1.18 -31.33
CA PHE A 405 8.66 -0.94 -30.32
C PHE A 405 8.50 -1.84 -29.08
N LEU A 406 7.65 -2.86 -29.12
CA LEU A 406 7.43 -3.70 -27.94
C LEU A 406 8.71 -4.42 -27.50
N SER A 407 8.93 -4.47 -26.19
CA SER A 407 10.03 -5.22 -25.59
C SER A 407 9.78 -6.73 -25.73
N PRO A 408 10.80 -7.53 -26.09
CA PRO A 408 10.66 -8.99 -26.17
C PRO A 408 10.60 -9.63 -24.79
N ASN A 409 9.89 -10.75 -24.69
CA ASN A 409 9.61 -11.53 -23.47
C ASN A 409 8.88 -10.76 -22.36
N VAL A 410 8.14 -9.71 -22.72
CA VAL A 410 7.33 -8.91 -21.78
C VAL A 410 5.85 -9.20 -22.00
N THR A 411 5.09 -9.31 -20.90
CA THR A 411 3.63 -9.45 -20.98
C THR A 411 2.98 -8.09 -21.12
N TYR A 412 2.37 -7.83 -22.27
CA TYR A 412 1.66 -6.59 -22.56
C TYR A 412 0.17 -6.73 -22.32
N THR A 413 -0.45 -5.66 -21.82
CA THR A 413 -1.89 -5.43 -21.90
C THR A 413 -2.18 -4.40 -23.00
N ILE A 414 -3.03 -4.76 -23.95
CA ILE A 414 -3.65 -3.85 -24.92
C ILE A 414 -4.80 -3.13 -24.21
N ASN A 415 -4.75 -1.82 -24.12
CA ASN A 415 -5.76 -1.00 -23.48
C ASN A 415 -6.37 -0.03 -24.51
N LEU A 416 -7.68 0.17 -24.42
CA LEU A 416 -8.34 1.27 -25.10
C LEU A 416 -8.34 2.48 -24.17
N VAL A 417 -7.86 3.61 -24.69
CA VAL A 417 -7.88 4.89 -23.97
C VAL A 417 -8.91 5.83 -24.58
N PHE A 418 -9.89 6.23 -23.78
CA PHE A 418 -11.06 6.93 -24.25
C PHE A 418 -11.64 7.86 -23.17
N ARG A 419 -12.54 8.75 -23.58
CA ARG A 419 -13.26 9.67 -22.70
C ARG A 419 -14.73 9.64 -23.09
N ILE A 420 -15.59 9.63 -22.08
CA ILE A 420 -17.04 9.77 -22.27
C ILE A 420 -17.41 11.17 -21.83
N SER A 421 -17.99 11.95 -22.73
CA SER A 421 -18.63 13.23 -22.39
C SER A 421 -20.13 13.02 -22.18
N PHE A 422 -20.62 13.58 -21.09
CA PHE A 422 -22.05 13.65 -20.77
C PHE A 422 -22.48 15.11 -20.86
N GLU A 423 -23.66 15.39 -21.43
CA GLU A 423 -24.24 16.74 -21.40
C GLU A 423 -24.58 17.21 -19.96
N ASN A 424 -24.70 16.28 -18.99
CA ASN A 424 -25.07 16.58 -17.62
C ASN A 424 -24.00 16.11 -16.60
N TYR A 425 -23.42 17.06 -15.86
CA TYR A 425 -22.37 16.81 -14.87
C TYR A 425 -22.80 15.91 -13.70
N GLU A 426 -24.08 15.90 -13.32
CA GLU A 426 -24.60 15.02 -12.26
C GLU A 426 -24.62 13.53 -12.68
N VAL A 427 -24.69 13.27 -13.99
CA VAL A 427 -24.66 11.91 -14.58
C VAL A 427 -23.24 11.33 -14.49
N GLN A 428 -22.21 12.13 -14.79
CA GLN A 428 -20.80 11.75 -14.63
C GLN A 428 -20.45 11.34 -13.19
N LYS A 429 -21.03 12.04 -12.19
CA LYS A 429 -20.79 11.79 -10.77
C LYS A 429 -21.52 10.54 -10.24
N ALA A 430 -22.61 10.13 -10.89
CA ALA A 430 -23.45 9.01 -10.49
C ALA A 430 -23.01 7.64 -11.05
N ILE A 431 -22.29 7.61 -12.18
CA ILE A 431 -21.95 6.35 -12.90
C ILE A 431 -20.80 5.58 -12.27
N GLY A 432 -19.90 6.24 -11.54
CA GLY A 432 -18.64 5.58 -11.14
C GLY A 432 -17.87 5.04 -12.37
N THR A 433 -16.81 4.28 -12.16
CA THR A 433 -15.93 3.79 -13.23
C THR A 433 -16.42 2.50 -13.90
N TYR A 434 -17.73 2.19 -13.84
CA TYR A 434 -18.29 0.94 -14.39
C TYR A 434 -18.65 1.09 -15.86
N VAL A 435 -17.61 1.14 -16.69
CA VAL A 435 -17.71 1.20 -18.14
C VAL A 435 -17.27 -0.15 -18.69
N SER A 436 -18.15 -0.84 -19.44
CA SER A 436 -17.86 -2.16 -20.02
C SER A 436 -18.00 -2.19 -21.53
N CYS A 437 -17.00 -2.71 -22.24
CA CYS A 437 -17.07 -2.93 -23.69
C CYS A 437 -17.02 -4.40 -24.04
N THR A 438 -17.63 -4.74 -25.16
CA THR A 438 -17.46 -6.02 -25.82
C THR A 438 -16.50 -5.83 -26.99
N TYR A 439 -15.53 -6.72 -27.12
CA TYR A 439 -14.54 -6.65 -28.18
C TYR A 439 -14.24 -8.03 -28.76
N LYS A 440 -13.70 -8.07 -29.98
CA LYS A 440 -13.28 -9.30 -30.65
C LYS A 440 -12.01 -9.04 -31.43
N LEU A 441 -10.96 -9.80 -31.11
CA LEU A 441 -9.79 -9.90 -31.97
C LEU A 441 -10.14 -10.76 -33.18
N GLU A 442 -9.65 -10.40 -34.36
CA GLU A 442 -9.95 -11.14 -35.60
C GLU A 442 -9.56 -12.63 -35.53
N GLU A 443 -8.51 -12.95 -34.78
CA GLU A 443 -8.03 -14.33 -34.57
C GLU A 443 -8.92 -15.13 -33.59
N GLU A 444 -9.78 -14.46 -32.83
CA GLU A 444 -10.66 -15.08 -31.85
C GLU A 444 -12.02 -15.46 -32.46
N THR A 445 -12.57 -16.57 -32.01
CA THR A 445 -13.87 -17.07 -32.50
C THR A 445 -15.05 -16.37 -31.83
N HIS A 446 -14.89 -15.96 -30.57
CA HIS A 446 -15.95 -15.41 -29.73
C HIS A 446 -15.69 -13.94 -29.36
N TYR A 447 -16.75 -13.23 -29.00
CA TYR A 447 -16.65 -11.90 -28.39
C TYR A 447 -16.22 -12.02 -26.92
N LEU A 448 -15.44 -11.07 -26.47
CA LEU A 448 -14.90 -10.96 -25.11
C LEU A 448 -15.41 -9.68 -24.46
N ASN A 449 -15.61 -9.71 -23.14
CA ASN A 449 -16.08 -8.55 -22.38
C ASN A 449 -14.96 -7.99 -21.51
N SER A 450 -14.86 -6.66 -21.45
CA SER A 450 -14.06 -5.94 -20.46
C SER A 450 -14.95 -4.98 -19.69
N SER A 451 -14.80 -4.90 -18.37
CA SER A 451 -15.73 -4.16 -17.50
C SER A 451 -15.06 -3.24 -16.47
N ASN A 452 -13.73 -3.16 -16.46
CA ASN A 452 -12.97 -2.45 -15.44
C ASN A 452 -12.16 -1.31 -16.06
N ALA A 453 -12.83 -0.19 -16.35
CA ALA A 453 -12.15 1.03 -16.74
C ALA A 453 -11.53 1.72 -15.50
N THR A 454 -10.32 2.23 -15.65
CA THR A 454 -9.66 3.07 -14.63
C THR A 454 -9.39 4.45 -15.18
N MET A 455 -9.57 5.48 -14.37
CA MET A 455 -9.30 6.87 -14.76
C MET A 455 -7.82 7.21 -14.54
N ARG A 456 -7.17 7.80 -15.54
CA ARG A 456 -5.84 8.40 -15.47
C ARG A 456 -5.90 9.77 -14.79
N GLU A 457 -4.76 10.28 -14.36
CA GLU A 457 -4.65 11.61 -13.72
C GLU A 457 -5.09 12.75 -14.65
N ASP A 458 -4.93 12.59 -15.96
CA ASP A 458 -5.40 13.51 -17.00
C ASP A 458 -6.89 13.36 -17.37
N GLY A 459 -7.63 12.54 -16.62
CA GLY A 459 -9.08 12.35 -16.78
C GLY A 459 -9.50 11.43 -17.92
N TRP A 460 -8.57 10.80 -18.65
CA TRP A 460 -8.88 9.77 -19.63
C TRP A 460 -9.15 8.41 -18.96
N LEU A 461 -10.12 7.65 -19.48
CA LEU A 461 -10.41 6.30 -19.05
C LEU A 461 -9.55 5.30 -19.83
N VAL A 462 -9.07 4.27 -19.14
CA VAL A 462 -8.30 3.16 -19.71
C VAL A 462 -9.07 1.88 -19.41
N ILE A 463 -9.44 1.13 -20.45
CA ILE A 463 -10.07 -0.19 -20.29
C ILE A 463 -9.16 -1.27 -20.91
N PRO A 464 -8.73 -2.26 -20.12
CA PRO A 464 -7.88 -3.34 -20.62
C PRO A 464 -8.69 -4.25 -21.53
N LEU A 465 -8.20 -4.50 -22.75
CA LEU A 465 -8.83 -5.40 -23.70
C LEU A 465 -8.17 -6.78 -23.59
N TYR A 466 -6.91 -6.90 -24.03
CA TYR A 466 -6.26 -8.19 -24.24
C TYR A 466 -4.87 -8.23 -23.62
N ARG A 467 -4.37 -9.39 -23.17
CA ARG A 467 -2.95 -9.55 -22.81
C ARG A 467 -2.27 -10.62 -23.64
N PHE A 468 -0.99 -10.39 -23.91
CA PHE A 468 -0.15 -11.34 -24.63
C PHE A 468 1.30 -11.18 -24.21
N ILE A 469 2.10 -12.23 -24.46
CA ILE A 469 3.56 -12.16 -24.30
C ILE A 469 4.13 -11.73 -25.64
N SER A 470 4.83 -10.60 -25.64
CA SER A 470 5.58 -10.13 -26.78
C SER A 470 6.86 -10.97 -26.94
N TYR A 471 7.10 -11.54 -28.12
CA TYR A 471 8.35 -12.21 -28.47
C TYR A 471 9.14 -11.45 -29.55
N GLN A 472 8.52 -10.44 -30.15
CA GLN A 472 9.04 -9.61 -31.22
C GLN A 472 8.50 -8.19 -31.08
N LYS A 473 9.11 -7.20 -31.75
CA LYS A 473 8.69 -5.79 -31.58
C LYS A 473 7.38 -5.44 -32.29
N LYS A 474 7.08 -6.17 -33.36
CA LYS A 474 6.00 -5.87 -34.31
C LYS A 474 4.87 -6.88 -34.22
N TYR A 475 3.66 -6.37 -34.05
CA TYR A 475 2.42 -7.13 -34.09
C TYR A 475 1.35 -6.32 -34.81
N ASP A 476 0.50 -7.02 -35.56
CA ASP A 476 -0.68 -6.45 -36.19
C ASP A 476 -1.92 -6.97 -35.46
N PHE A 477 -2.75 -6.07 -34.95
CA PHE A 477 -4.02 -6.42 -34.31
C PHE A 477 -5.17 -5.78 -35.06
N ASN A 478 -6.19 -6.58 -35.35
CA ASN A 478 -7.50 -6.13 -35.80
C ASN A 478 -8.51 -6.41 -34.69
N ILE A 479 -9.06 -5.36 -34.10
CA ILE A 479 -9.94 -5.43 -32.94
C ILE A 479 -11.27 -4.78 -33.31
N SER A 480 -12.35 -5.55 -33.28
CA SER A 480 -13.70 -4.99 -33.34
C SER A 480 -14.14 -4.66 -31.93
N ILE A 481 -14.43 -3.40 -31.64
CA ILE A 481 -14.85 -2.91 -30.33
C ILE A 481 -16.27 -2.37 -30.46
N PHE A 482 -17.19 -2.95 -29.71
CA PHE A 482 -18.57 -2.52 -29.66
C PHE A 482 -18.77 -1.64 -28.43
N PRO A 483 -19.49 -0.52 -28.54
CA PRO A 483 -19.53 0.46 -27.48
C PRO A 483 -20.41 -0.10 -26.37
N LEU A 484 -19.84 -0.01 -25.18
CA LEU A 484 -20.44 0.50 -23.95
C LEU A 484 -21.96 0.64 -23.97
N LEU A 485 -22.62 -0.02 -23.01
CA LEU A 485 -23.97 0.27 -22.53
C LEU A 485 -24.18 1.79 -22.35
N LEU A 486 -24.57 2.46 -23.42
CA LEU A 486 -25.11 3.80 -23.43
C LEU A 486 -26.42 3.72 -24.21
N ASN A 487 -27.42 3.08 -23.61
CA ASN A 487 -28.83 3.28 -24.00
C ASN A 487 -29.30 4.69 -23.59
N TRP A 488 -28.43 5.69 -23.65
CA TRP A 488 -28.71 7.07 -23.27
C TRP A 488 -28.55 7.95 -24.50
N PRO A 489 -29.64 8.63 -24.92
CA PRO A 489 -29.53 9.73 -25.85
C PRO A 489 -28.44 10.70 -25.39
N ASP A 490 -27.65 11.23 -26.33
CA ASP A 490 -26.73 12.36 -26.12
C ASP A 490 -25.41 12.07 -25.36
N THR A 491 -24.83 10.87 -25.51
CA THR A 491 -23.50 10.52 -24.95
C THR A 491 -22.44 10.35 -26.04
N GLN A 492 -21.33 11.09 -25.94
CA GLN A 492 -20.26 11.04 -26.94
C GLN A 492 -19.04 10.31 -26.37
N CYS A 493 -18.48 9.38 -27.16
CA CYS A 493 -17.24 8.68 -26.84
C CYS A 493 -16.12 9.17 -27.76
N SER A 494 -15.07 9.70 -27.15
CA SER A 494 -13.85 10.11 -27.84
C SER A 494 -12.73 9.12 -27.53
N ILE A 495 -12.00 8.67 -28.55
CA ILE A 495 -10.89 7.74 -28.40
C ILE A 495 -9.58 8.50 -28.60
N GLU A 496 -8.70 8.39 -27.61
CA GLU A 496 -7.35 8.96 -27.68
C GLU A 496 -6.41 8.01 -28.42
N SER A 497 -6.34 6.74 -27.98
CA SER A 497 -5.32 5.80 -28.44
C SER A 497 -5.59 4.35 -28.06
N ILE A 498 -4.78 3.46 -28.63
CA ILE A 498 -4.55 2.10 -28.15
C ILE A 498 -3.19 2.06 -27.45
N GLU A 499 -3.17 1.62 -26.20
CA GLU A 499 -1.98 1.58 -25.35
C GLU A 499 -1.54 0.14 -25.08
N PHE A 500 -0.31 -0.18 -25.42
CA PHE A 500 0.39 -1.41 -25.09
C PHE A 500 1.23 -1.16 -23.85
N ARG A 501 0.69 -1.54 -22.69
CA ARG A 501 1.34 -1.33 -21.39
C ARG A 501 1.96 -2.64 -20.89
N PRO A 502 3.25 -2.67 -20.52
CA PRO A 502 3.85 -3.78 -19.79
C PRO A 502 3.07 -4.05 -18.51
N THR A 503 2.79 -5.33 -18.23
CA THR A 503 2.12 -5.74 -17.00
C THR A 503 3.20 -6.00 -15.96
N ASP A 504 3.14 -5.30 -14.82
CA ASP A 504 3.99 -5.63 -13.68
C ASP A 504 3.71 -7.10 -13.30
N THR A 505 4.65 -8.01 -13.60
CA THR A 505 4.66 -9.31 -12.94
C THR A 505 4.88 -9.00 -11.48
N VAL A 506 3.83 -9.13 -10.67
CA VAL A 506 3.96 -9.13 -9.22
C VAL A 506 4.88 -10.31 -8.90
N THR A 507 6.17 -10.03 -8.73
CA THR A 507 7.08 -10.92 -8.03
C THR A 507 6.45 -11.12 -6.67
N HIS A 508 5.98 -12.34 -6.43
CA HIS A 508 5.45 -12.79 -5.15
C HIS A 508 6.56 -12.76 -4.10
N GLU A 509 6.91 -11.57 -3.62
CA GLU A 509 7.60 -11.36 -2.37
C GLU A 509 6.77 -10.32 -1.61
N ASN A 510 6.29 -10.70 -0.41
CA ASN A 510 5.55 -9.88 0.56
C ASN A 510 4.01 -9.90 0.55
N LEU A 511 3.37 -11.05 0.34
CA LEU A 511 1.95 -11.23 0.73
C LEU A 511 1.65 -12.44 1.63
N GLU A 512 2.66 -13.15 2.13
CA GLU A 512 2.47 -14.29 3.06
C GLU A 512 2.63 -13.95 4.56
N HIS A 513 2.68 -12.67 4.96
CA HIS A 513 2.78 -12.30 6.38
C HIS A 513 1.51 -11.73 7.03
N ASN A 514 0.38 -11.61 6.32
CA ASN A 514 -0.83 -11.00 6.87
C ASN A 514 -2.06 -11.92 7.01
N TYR A 515 -1.89 -13.24 6.95
CA TYR A 515 -3.03 -14.17 7.12
C TYR A 515 -2.88 -15.20 8.26
N MET A 516 -1.84 -15.08 9.08
CA MET A 516 -1.65 -15.94 10.27
C MET A 516 -1.64 -15.19 11.61
N GLU A 517 -2.08 -13.93 11.65
CA GLU A 517 -2.18 -13.16 12.91
C GLU A 517 -3.59 -13.07 13.51
N ASP A 518 -4.63 -13.58 12.84
CA ASP A 518 -6.01 -13.40 13.29
C ASP A 518 -6.65 -14.65 13.93
N MET A 519 -5.84 -15.65 14.31
CA MET A 519 -6.31 -16.82 15.07
C MET A 519 -5.68 -17.03 16.44
N GLN A 520 -4.72 -16.22 16.87
CA GLN A 520 -4.15 -16.35 18.22
C GLN A 520 -3.75 -14.99 18.79
N THR A 521 -4.72 -14.20 19.27
CA THR A 521 -4.57 -13.32 20.45
C THR A 521 -5.86 -12.53 20.68
N THR A 522 -6.76 -13.06 21.52
CA THR A 522 -7.45 -12.20 22.49
C THR A 522 -7.68 -13.02 23.75
N SER A 523 -7.02 -12.60 24.82
CA SER A 523 -7.20 -13.12 26.17
C SER A 523 -8.67 -12.96 26.59
N ALA A 524 -9.42 -14.06 26.60
CA ALA A 524 -10.86 -14.09 26.81
C ALA A 524 -11.31 -13.80 28.26
N SER A 525 -10.43 -13.29 29.14
CA SER A 525 -10.71 -13.12 30.56
C SER A 525 -11.11 -11.71 31.00
N ARG A 526 -11.22 -10.73 30.09
CA ARG A 526 -11.58 -9.33 30.44
C ARG A 526 -12.78 -8.72 29.68
N ILE A 527 -13.50 -9.49 28.86
CA ILE A 527 -14.64 -8.97 28.09
C ILE A 527 -15.91 -8.95 28.96
N ASN A 528 -16.42 -7.76 29.28
CA ASN A 528 -17.74 -7.60 29.89
C ASN A 528 -18.83 -7.83 28.82
N TRP A 529 -19.39 -9.04 28.79
CA TRP A 529 -20.40 -9.46 27.81
C TRP A 529 -21.75 -8.71 27.95
N GLU A 530 -21.97 -7.99 29.05
CA GLU A 530 -23.20 -7.18 29.23
C GLU A 530 -23.24 -5.96 28.31
N GLN A 531 -22.08 -5.40 27.96
CA GLN A 531 -21.97 -4.26 27.04
C GLN A 531 -22.00 -4.69 25.55
N LYS A 532 -22.02 -5.99 25.28
CA LYS A 532 -21.91 -6.59 23.93
C LYS A 532 -23.21 -7.16 23.39
N LEU A 533 -24.32 -7.20 24.13
CA LEU A 533 -25.63 -7.65 23.62
C LEU A 533 -26.49 -6.43 23.23
N PRO A 534 -27.37 -6.52 22.20
CA PRO A 534 -28.27 -5.41 21.88
C PRO A 534 -29.22 -5.16 23.04
N ASN A 535 -29.60 -3.90 23.30
CA ASN A 535 -30.49 -3.57 24.42
C ASN A 535 -31.86 -4.27 24.36
N ASP A 536 -32.29 -4.72 23.18
CA ASP A 536 -33.54 -5.42 22.91
C ASP A 536 -33.38 -6.95 22.77
N TYR A 537 -32.25 -7.53 23.19
CA TYR A 537 -31.97 -8.97 22.98
C TYR A 537 -33.03 -9.92 23.55
N THR A 538 -33.69 -9.53 24.65
CA THR A 538 -34.76 -10.32 25.28
C THR A 538 -35.99 -10.42 24.39
N ASP A 539 -36.27 -9.39 23.58
CA ASP A 539 -37.39 -9.38 22.65
C ASP A 539 -37.04 -10.11 21.35
N LEU A 540 -35.77 -10.05 20.91
CA LEU A 540 -35.30 -10.81 19.75
C LEU A 540 -35.47 -12.32 19.94
N ILE A 541 -35.21 -12.83 21.15
CA ILE A 541 -35.32 -14.26 21.44
C ILE A 541 -36.78 -14.73 21.44
N LYS A 542 -37.72 -13.87 21.88
CA LYS A 542 -39.16 -14.19 21.85
C LYS A 542 -39.68 -14.38 20.43
N TRP A 543 -39.01 -13.82 19.43
CA TRP A 543 -39.38 -14.00 18.03
C TRP A 543 -38.91 -15.32 17.45
N SER A 544 -38.05 -16.07 18.13
CA SER A 544 -37.57 -17.34 17.62
C SER A 544 -38.69 -18.36 17.54
N THR A 545 -38.77 -19.06 16.41
CA THR A 545 -39.70 -20.18 16.21
C THR A 545 -39.40 -21.36 17.12
N TYR A 546 -38.17 -21.47 17.63
CA TYR A 546 -37.73 -22.54 18.53
C TYR A 546 -37.24 -21.94 19.85
N SER A 547 -37.44 -22.66 20.96
CA SER A 547 -36.86 -22.25 22.24
C SER A 547 -35.33 -22.30 22.17
N ILE A 548 -34.70 -21.14 21.97
CA ILE A 548 -33.24 -21.02 22.02
C ILE A 548 -32.80 -21.34 23.46
N GLN A 549 -31.92 -22.32 23.64
CA GLN A 549 -31.35 -22.66 24.94
C GLN A 549 -29.91 -22.14 24.99
N TRP A 550 -29.53 -21.45 26.07
CA TRP A 550 -28.17 -20.97 26.28
C TRP A 550 -27.84 -20.97 27.78
N THR A 551 -26.58 -21.24 28.11
CA THR A 551 -26.11 -21.28 29.51
C THR A 551 -25.28 -20.06 29.88
N THR A 552 -24.70 -19.37 28.88
CA THR A 552 -23.89 -18.16 29.08
C THR A 552 -24.29 -17.02 28.12
N LYS A 553 -24.05 -15.76 28.53
CA LYS A 553 -24.26 -14.58 27.65
C LYS A 553 -23.35 -14.59 26.42
N LYS A 554 -22.18 -15.23 26.54
CA LYS A 554 -21.24 -15.47 25.44
C LYS A 554 -21.85 -16.43 24.40
N GLU A 555 -22.44 -17.55 24.83
CA GLU A 555 -23.18 -18.46 23.94
C GLU A 555 -24.33 -17.74 23.26
N LEU A 556 -25.10 -16.95 24.01
CA LEU A 556 -26.20 -16.18 23.46
C LEU A 556 -25.71 -15.21 22.37
N TYR A 557 -24.61 -14.50 22.59
CA TYR A 557 -24.00 -13.63 21.57
C TYR A 557 -23.67 -14.40 20.29
N PHE A 558 -23.04 -15.58 20.40
CA PHE A 558 -22.72 -16.41 19.23
C PHE A 558 -23.97 -16.98 18.54
N LEU A 559 -25.01 -17.34 19.30
CA LEU A 559 -26.30 -17.79 18.76
C LEU A 559 -27.00 -16.68 17.97
N LEU A 560 -27.07 -15.46 18.51
CA LEU A 560 -27.62 -14.30 17.81
C LEU A 560 -26.80 -13.97 16.55
N ARG A 561 -25.47 -14.09 16.61
CA ARG A 561 -24.54 -13.89 15.46
C ARG A 561 -24.72 -14.95 14.37
N LYS A 562 -24.97 -16.20 14.76
CA LYS A 562 -25.27 -17.31 13.84
C LYS A 562 -26.64 -17.12 13.17
N GLY A 563 -27.59 -16.58 13.94
CA GLY A 563 -28.95 -16.30 13.54
C GLY A 563 -29.89 -17.49 13.72
N PHE A 564 -31.18 -17.22 13.58
CA PHE A 564 -32.27 -18.16 13.81
C PHE A 564 -33.51 -17.77 13.02
N LEU A 565 -34.42 -18.74 12.85
CA LEU A 565 -35.71 -18.51 12.22
C LEU A 565 -36.67 -17.77 13.16
N ILE A 566 -37.41 -16.84 12.59
CA ILE A 566 -38.49 -16.07 13.21
C ILE A 566 -39.75 -16.18 12.33
N ASP A 567 -40.87 -15.64 12.82
CA ASP A 567 -42.13 -15.57 12.04
C ASP A 567 -42.57 -16.97 11.56
N ASN A 568 -42.69 -17.92 12.50
CA ASN A 568 -43.03 -19.32 12.24
C ASN A 568 -42.12 -20.08 11.24
N GLY A 569 -40.89 -19.61 11.01
CA GLY A 569 -39.96 -20.25 10.08
C GLY A 569 -39.84 -19.51 8.75
N GLU A 570 -40.51 -18.39 8.59
CA GLU A 570 -40.56 -17.67 7.32
C GLU A 570 -39.38 -16.72 7.15
N LYS A 571 -38.81 -16.13 8.21
CA LYS A 571 -37.71 -15.16 8.11
C LYS A 571 -36.50 -15.58 8.93
N TRP A 572 -35.31 -15.15 8.53
CA TRP A 572 -34.07 -15.45 9.26
C TRP A 572 -33.46 -14.18 9.85
N LEU A 573 -33.30 -14.13 11.17
CA LEU A 573 -32.76 -13.00 11.91
C LEU A 573 -31.37 -13.32 12.46
N SER A 574 -30.43 -12.38 12.33
CA SER A 574 -29.11 -12.42 12.97
C SER A 574 -28.63 -11.02 13.37
N ILE A 575 -27.46 -10.90 13.99
CA ILE A 575 -26.86 -9.60 14.36
C ILE A 575 -25.45 -9.38 13.77
N SER A 576 -25.13 -8.13 13.43
CA SER A 576 -23.81 -7.70 12.95
C SER A 576 -22.76 -7.63 14.07
N LYS A 577 -21.49 -7.30 13.73
CA LYS A 577 -20.43 -7.09 14.74
C LYS A 577 -20.71 -5.84 15.58
N SER A 578 -21.40 -4.86 14.97
CA SER A 578 -21.86 -3.60 15.56
C SER A 578 -23.23 -3.71 16.26
N MET A 579 -23.72 -4.93 16.51
CA MET A 579 -24.97 -5.19 17.24
C MET A 579 -26.25 -4.70 16.53
N LYS A 580 -26.18 -4.50 15.22
CA LYS A 580 -27.32 -4.12 14.38
C LYS A 580 -27.99 -5.37 13.79
N LYS A 581 -29.31 -5.37 13.67
CA LYS A 581 -30.11 -6.49 13.15
C LYS A 581 -29.81 -6.72 11.67
N ARG A 582 -29.68 -7.99 11.29
CA ARG A 582 -29.59 -8.50 9.92
C ARG A 582 -30.78 -9.40 9.68
N LEU A 583 -31.50 -9.17 8.59
CA LEU A 583 -32.71 -9.90 8.26
C LEU A 583 -32.54 -10.54 6.89
N MET A 584 -32.92 -11.79 6.76
CA MET A 584 -33.02 -12.46 5.47
C MET A 584 -34.46 -12.90 5.22
N ILE A 585 -34.98 -12.54 4.05
CA ILE A 585 -36.32 -12.83 3.56
C ILE A 585 -36.21 -13.93 2.50
N PRO A 586 -37.03 -14.99 2.55
CA PRO A 586 -37.00 -16.06 1.56
C PRO A 586 -37.48 -15.55 0.21
N ALA A 587 -36.95 -16.13 -0.86
CA ALA A 587 -37.33 -15.78 -2.24
C ALA A 587 -38.85 -15.84 -2.48
N MET A 588 -39.51 -16.80 -1.84
CA MET A 588 -40.95 -17.04 -1.99
C MET A 588 -41.85 -15.91 -1.44
N GLU A 589 -41.33 -15.03 -0.58
CA GLU A 589 -42.14 -13.94 0.01
C GLU A 589 -42.27 -12.73 -0.92
N PHE A 590 -41.32 -12.55 -1.85
CA PHE A 590 -41.29 -11.40 -2.77
C PHE A 590 -41.41 -11.78 -4.26
N LEU A 591 -41.47 -13.08 -4.56
CA LEU A 591 -41.69 -13.59 -5.91
C LEU A 591 -43.11 -14.15 -6.05
N PRO A 592 -43.81 -13.88 -7.16
CA PRO A 592 -45.15 -14.41 -7.37
C PRO A 592 -45.14 -15.94 -7.51
N GLU A 593 -45.93 -16.64 -6.68
CA GLU A 593 -45.97 -18.11 -6.61
C GLU A 593 -46.24 -18.79 -7.96
N GLU A 594 -47.04 -18.15 -8.81
CA GLU A 594 -47.48 -18.68 -10.10
C GLU A 594 -46.36 -18.67 -11.17
N LYS A 595 -45.27 -17.92 -10.95
CA LYS A 595 -44.19 -17.73 -11.92
C LYS A 595 -42.86 -18.38 -11.53
N TRP A 596 -42.74 -19.03 -10.37
CA TRP A 596 -41.45 -19.59 -9.91
C TRP A 596 -41.60 -21.03 -9.43
N ILE A 597 -40.61 -21.87 -9.73
CA ILE A 597 -40.62 -23.28 -9.37
C ILE A 597 -40.15 -23.44 -7.92
N ARG A 598 -40.94 -24.12 -7.09
CA ARG A 598 -40.57 -24.43 -5.70
C ARG A 598 -39.68 -25.67 -5.65
N LYS A 599 -38.43 -25.49 -5.23
CA LYS A 599 -37.47 -26.59 -5.07
C LYS A 599 -37.20 -26.84 -3.59
N SER A 600 -37.32 -28.08 -3.16
CA SER A 600 -36.85 -28.48 -1.83
C SER A 600 -35.34 -28.58 -1.85
N LEU A 601 -34.67 -27.83 -0.97
CA LEU A 601 -33.23 -27.83 -0.82
C LEU A 601 -32.90 -27.82 0.68
N PRO A 602 -32.73 -28.99 1.30
CA PRO A 602 -32.54 -29.12 2.75
C PRO A 602 -31.36 -28.33 3.32
N GLU A 603 -30.33 -28.11 2.50
CA GLU A 603 -29.13 -27.33 2.85
C GLU A 603 -29.38 -25.81 2.85
N SER A 604 -30.51 -25.35 2.31
CA SER A 604 -30.93 -23.95 2.34
C SER A 604 -31.45 -23.55 3.72
N ARG A 605 -31.21 -22.29 4.12
CA ARG A 605 -31.73 -21.71 5.38
C ARG A 605 -33.25 -21.84 5.52
N PHE A 606 -34.00 -21.81 4.42
CA PHE A 606 -35.47 -21.87 4.40
C PHE A 606 -36.02 -23.23 3.94
N LYS A 607 -35.16 -24.25 3.71
CA LYS A 607 -35.50 -25.59 3.17
C LYS A 607 -36.18 -25.64 1.80
N VAL A 608 -36.81 -24.54 1.36
CA VAL A 608 -37.43 -24.33 0.06
C VAL A 608 -36.79 -23.10 -0.57
N VAL A 609 -36.50 -23.17 -1.86
CA VAL A 609 -35.91 -22.10 -2.67
C VAL A 609 -36.73 -21.91 -3.95
N ALA A 610 -36.60 -20.74 -4.57
CA ALA A 610 -37.28 -20.43 -5.83
C ALA A 610 -36.32 -20.68 -6.99
N GLU A 611 -36.72 -21.47 -7.98
CA GLU A 611 -35.96 -21.69 -9.22
C GLU A 611 -36.67 -20.97 -10.37
N SER A 612 -35.88 -20.20 -11.12
CA SER A 612 -36.37 -19.37 -12.20
C SER A 612 -36.78 -20.24 -13.39
N PRO A 613 -37.99 -20.04 -13.94
CA PRO A 613 -38.40 -20.72 -15.17
C PRO A 613 -37.74 -20.06 -16.40
N ASP A 614 -38.24 -20.36 -17.58
CA ASP A 614 -37.96 -19.66 -18.83
C ASP A 614 -38.40 -18.19 -18.77
N THR A 615 -37.47 -17.30 -18.38
CA THR A 615 -37.73 -15.86 -18.25
C THR A 615 -36.46 -15.02 -18.34
N ASP A 616 -36.55 -13.89 -19.03
CA ASP A 616 -35.50 -12.89 -19.25
C ASP A 616 -35.62 -11.68 -18.29
N GLU A 617 -36.67 -11.61 -17.47
CA GLU A 617 -36.87 -10.57 -16.46
C GLU A 617 -37.58 -11.06 -15.20
N PHE A 618 -37.27 -10.47 -14.04
CA PHE A 618 -38.06 -10.67 -12.83
C PHE A 618 -38.04 -9.47 -11.89
N ARG A 619 -39.13 -9.34 -11.12
CA ARG A 619 -39.33 -8.25 -10.18
C ARG A 619 -39.17 -8.72 -8.74
N ILE A 620 -38.44 -7.93 -7.95
CA ILE A 620 -38.27 -8.09 -6.51
C ILE A 620 -39.04 -6.96 -5.83
N ALA A 621 -40.13 -7.29 -5.13
CA ALA A 621 -40.91 -6.31 -4.39
C ALA A 621 -41.22 -6.80 -2.97
N PHE A 622 -40.82 -6.03 -1.95
CA PHE A 622 -41.14 -6.33 -0.55
C PHE A 622 -41.21 -5.06 0.31
N LYS A 623 -41.86 -5.17 1.48
CA LYS A 623 -41.90 -4.12 2.50
C LYS A 623 -41.65 -4.74 3.87
N ILE A 624 -40.72 -4.16 4.63
CA ILE A 624 -40.32 -4.64 5.95
C ILE A 624 -40.72 -3.63 7.02
N GLU A 625 -41.37 -4.15 8.05
CA GLU A 625 -41.76 -3.39 9.22
C GLU A 625 -40.57 -2.96 10.08
N SER A 626 -40.65 -1.72 10.59
CA SER A 626 -39.65 -1.08 11.44
C SER A 626 -39.12 -1.91 12.62
N LYS A 627 -40.00 -2.72 13.23
CA LYS A 627 -39.66 -3.55 14.40
C LYS A 627 -38.53 -4.54 14.11
N LEU A 628 -38.45 -5.06 12.89
CA LEU A 628 -37.44 -6.05 12.49
C LEU A 628 -36.09 -5.42 12.11
N LEU A 629 -36.03 -4.08 12.05
CA LEU A 629 -34.86 -3.31 11.65
C LEU A 629 -34.25 -2.58 12.86
N SER A 630 -33.00 -2.16 12.73
CA SER A 630 -32.34 -1.32 13.72
C SER A 630 -32.56 0.16 13.41
N PRO A 631 -32.97 0.99 14.37
CA PRO A 631 -33.25 2.41 14.12
C PRO A 631 -31.99 3.16 13.65
N GLN A 632 -32.21 4.24 12.89
CA GLN A 632 -31.17 5.13 12.35
C GLN A 632 -30.03 4.39 11.62
N THR A 633 -30.37 3.31 10.92
CA THR A 633 -29.38 2.44 10.27
C THR A 633 -29.64 2.43 8.77
N THR A 634 -28.58 2.58 7.99
CA THR A 634 -28.63 2.39 6.54
C THR A 634 -28.44 0.90 6.26
N TYR A 635 -29.28 0.34 5.40
CA TYR A 635 -29.23 -1.07 5.05
C TYR A 635 -28.79 -1.24 3.60
N SER A 636 -27.92 -2.22 3.37
CA SER A 636 -27.62 -2.75 2.05
C SER A 636 -28.42 -4.02 1.79
N CYS A 637 -28.95 -4.15 0.59
CA CYS A 637 -29.73 -5.31 0.15
C CYS A 637 -28.88 -6.21 -0.74
N HIS A 638 -28.81 -7.49 -0.38
CA HIS A 638 -28.02 -8.51 -1.08
C HIS A 638 -28.92 -9.64 -1.54
N LEU A 639 -28.93 -9.93 -2.85
CA LEU A 639 -29.60 -11.11 -3.41
C LEU A 639 -28.72 -12.34 -3.20
N ILE A 640 -29.29 -13.42 -2.67
CA ILE A 640 -28.58 -14.68 -2.41
C ILE A 640 -29.12 -15.76 -3.35
N TYR A 641 -28.24 -16.36 -4.15
CA TYR A 641 -28.63 -17.24 -5.26
C TYR A 641 -27.56 -18.28 -5.62
N LYS A 642 -27.93 -19.27 -6.44
CA LYS A 642 -27.03 -20.16 -7.16
C LYS A 642 -27.25 -19.97 -8.67
N PRO A 643 -26.19 -19.85 -9.47
CA PRO A 643 -26.31 -19.75 -10.91
C PRO A 643 -26.84 -21.08 -11.49
N PRO A 644 -27.41 -21.05 -12.71
CA PRO A 644 -27.80 -22.26 -13.43
C PRO A 644 -26.58 -23.14 -13.77
N GLU A 645 -26.83 -24.42 -14.05
CA GLU A 645 -25.76 -25.35 -14.47
C GLU A 645 -25.10 -24.90 -15.77
N ASN A 646 -25.87 -24.33 -16.71
CA ASN A 646 -25.37 -23.64 -17.88
C ASN A 646 -25.36 -22.12 -17.63
N TYR A 647 -24.23 -21.59 -17.20
CA TYR A 647 -24.07 -20.18 -16.88
C TYR A 647 -24.00 -19.25 -18.09
N SER A 648 -23.84 -19.77 -19.31
CA SER A 648 -23.73 -18.96 -20.54
C SER A 648 -24.95 -18.05 -20.75
N LEU A 649 -26.13 -18.48 -20.26
CA LEU A 649 -27.40 -17.74 -20.40
C LEU A 649 -27.49 -16.50 -19.49
N ILE A 650 -26.62 -16.37 -18.49
CA ILE A 650 -26.58 -15.23 -17.55
C ILE A 650 -25.18 -14.63 -17.39
N GLU A 651 -24.29 -14.86 -18.36
CA GLU A 651 -22.89 -14.39 -18.31
C GLU A 651 -22.77 -12.87 -18.59
N GLY A 652 -23.81 -12.26 -19.13
CA GLY A 652 -23.88 -10.83 -19.44
C GLY A 652 -24.37 -9.92 -18.28
N PRO A 653 -24.38 -8.60 -18.49
CA PRO A 653 -24.89 -7.65 -17.53
C PRO A 653 -26.42 -7.68 -17.43
N ILE A 654 -26.94 -7.30 -16.26
CA ILE A 654 -28.37 -7.21 -15.94
C ILE A 654 -28.72 -5.77 -15.60
N ALA A 655 -29.81 -5.28 -16.17
CA ALA A 655 -30.38 -3.98 -15.86
C ALA A 655 -31.23 -4.06 -14.60
N LEU A 656 -30.88 -3.24 -13.62
CA LEU A 656 -31.59 -3.04 -12.37
C LEU A 656 -32.41 -1.74 -12.47
N ILE A 657 -33.73 -1.87 -12.54
CA ILE A 657 -34.67 -0.78 -12.78
C ILE A 657 -35.52 -0.56 -11.53
N ASN A 658 -35.76 0.69 -11.13
CA ASN A 658 -36.68 1.07 -10.06
C ASN A 658 -37.40 2.36 -10.46
N GLN A 659 -38.66 2.54 -10.06
CA GLN A 659 -39.41 3.78 -10.27
C GLN A 659 -38.77 5.01 -9.61
N SER A 660 -38.01 4.82 -8.52
CA SER A 660 -37.24 5.86 -7.85
C SER A 660 -35.87 6.11 -8.49
N PHE A 661 -35.40 5.23 -9.39
CA PHE A 661 -34.17 5.49 -10.11
C PHE A 661 -34.49 6.41 -11.28
N ARG A 662 -33.70 7.47 -11.41
CA ARG A 662 -33.76 8.29 -12.61
C ARG A 662 -33.23 7.54 -13.84
N TYR A 663 -32.37 6.54 -13.64
CA TYR A 663 -31.73 5.70 -14.67
C TYR A 663 -31.46 4.27 -14.17
N PRO A 664 -31.51 3.22 -15.03
CA PRO A 664 -31.16 1.84 -14.66
C PRO A 664 -29.71 1.70 -14.19
N ARG A 665 -29.43 0.73 -13.30
CA ARG A 665 -28.06 0.35 -12.90
C ARG A 665 -27.68 -0.99 -13.53
N SER A 666 -26.41 -1.21 -13.85
CA SER A 666 -25.93 -2.50 -14.36
C SER A 666 -25.30 -3.34 -13.24
N LEU A 667 -25.57 -4.64 -13.22
CA LEU A 667 -24.93 -5.61 -12.32
C LEU A 667 -24.64 -6.94 -13.03
N TYR A 668 -23.85 -7.82 -12.41
CA TYR A 668 -23.59 -9.17 -12.90
C TYR A 668 -24.03 -10.21 -11.85
N LEU A 669 -24.66 -11.31 -12.29
CA LEU A 669 -24.97 -12.46 -11.43
C LEU A 669 -23.87 -13.53 -11.45
N ILE A 670 -22.93 -13.46 -12.39
CA ILE A 670 -21.77 -14.34 -12.38
C ILE A 670 -20.55 -13.45 -12.39
N ILE A 671 -19.51 -13.84 -11.66
CA ILE A 671 -18.24 -13.12 -11.73
C ILE A 671 -17.87 -13.18 -13.22
N PRO A 672 -17.86 -12.06 -13.96
CA PRO A 672 -17.46 -12.11 -15.34
C PRO A 672 -16.12 -12.81 -15.33
N HIS A 673 -15.99 -13.89 -16.11
CA HIS A 673 -14.69 -14.48 -16.30
C HIS A 673 -13.82 -13.34 -16.82
N ILE A 674 -13.01 -12.74 -15.94
CA ILE A 674 -11.71 -12.26 -16.34
C ILE A 674 -11.13 -13.54 -16.88
N THR A 675 -11.20 -13.70 -18.19
CA THR A 675 -10.49 -14.77 -18.87
C THR A 675 -9.12 -14.75 -18.20
N ASN A 676 -8.77 -15.84 -17.51
CA ASN A 676 -7.37 -16.13 -17.26
C ASN A 676 -6.74 -15.93 -18.63
N ILE A 677 -6.03 -14.81 -18.81
CA ILE A 677 -5.67 -14.38 -20.16
C ILE A 677 -4.77 -15.47 -20.68
N ARG A 678 -5.32 -16.30 -21.57
CA ARG A 678 -4.67 -17.51 -22.03
C ARG A 678 -3.38 -17.05 -22.71
N PRO A 679 -2.20 -17.47 -22.26
CA PRO A 679 -1.07 -17.46 -23.14
C PRO A 679 -1.42 -18.36 -24.33
N MET A 680 -1.10 -17.94 -25.55
CA MET A 680 -0.96 -18.91 -26.63
C MET A 680 0.07 -19.95 -26.15
N PHE A 681 -0.39 -21.20 -26.02
CA PHE A 681 0.26 -22.40 -25.50
C PHE A 681 0.11 -22.70 -23.99
N ASP A 682 -0.31 -23.94 -23.77
CA ASP A 682 -0.99 -24.54 -22.61
C ASP A 682 -0.03 -24.85 -21.43
N HIS A 683 -0.41 -24.48 -20.20
CA HIS A 683 -0.63 -25.42 -19.08
C HIS A 683 -0.88 -24.71 -17.74
N LYS A 684 -2.06 -25.01 -17.17
CA LYS A 684 -2.46 -25.07 -15.75
C LYS A 684 -1.75 -24.14 -14.75
N SER A 685 -2.45 -23.06 -14.37
CA SER A 685 -2.63 -22.69 -12.96
C SER A 685 -3.79 -21.71 -12.80
N ASP A 686 -4.93 -22.20 -12.28
CA ASP A 686 -6.01 -21.35 -11.78
C ASP A 686 -5.59 -20.70 -10.46
N LYS A 687 -5.44 -19.38 -10.45
CA LYS A 687 -5.51 -18.57 -9.22
C LYS A 687 -6.34 -17.32 -9.48
N GLN A 688 -7.53 -17.30 -8.88
CA GLN A 688 -8.45 -16.18 -8.85
C GLN A 688 -7.77 -14.92 -8.31
N LEU A 689 -7.86 -13.83 -9.08
CA LEU A 689 -7.48 -12.49 -8.63
C LEU A 689 -8.46 -12.00 -7.55
N ASN A 690 -7.90 -11.38 -6.53
CA ASN A 690 -8.56 -10.91 -5.32
C ASN A 690 -9.37 -9.63 -5.59
N THR A 691 -10.70 -9.71 -5.70
CA THR A 691 -11.62 -8.57 -5.96
C THR A 691 -12.33 -8.07 -4.70
N ASP A 692 -11.62 -8.04 -3.58
CA ASP A 692 -12.17 -7.58 -2.30
C ASP A 692 -12.14 -6.05 -2.21
N LYS A 693 -13.16 -5.39 -2.81
CA LYS A 693 -13.76 -4.09 -2.36
C LYS A 693 -14.65 -3.39 -3.40
N VAL A 694 -15.10 -4.05 -4.47
CA VAL A 694 -15.92 -3.39 -5.51
C VAL A 694 -17.43 -3.62 -5.24
N LYS A 695 -18.23 -2.55 -5.19
CA LYS A 695 -19.69 -2.59 -4.96
C LYS A 695 -20.39 -3.18 -6.20
N GLY A 696 -21.39 -4.04 -6.03
CA GLY A 696 -22.16 -4.62 -7.14
C GLY A 696 -21.56 -5.85 -7.83
N HIS A 697 -20.36 -6.31 -7.43
CA HIS A 697 -19.82 -7.59 -7.90
C HIS A 697 -20.45 -8.77 -7.16
N PRO A 698 -20.74 -9.89 -7.88
CA PRO A 698 -21.17 -11.11 -7.25
C PRO A 698 -20.01 -11.76 -6.48
N LYS A 699 -20.29 -12.36 -5.32
CA LYS A 699 -19.30 -12.99 -4.44
C LYS A 699 -19.73 -14.39 -4.05
N VAL A 700 -18.78 -15.30 -3.98
CA VAL A 700 -19.01 -16.65 -3.46
C VAL A 700 -18.95 -16.62 -1.92
N ARG A 701 -19.99 -17.14 -1.29
CA ARG A 701 -20.10 -17.25 0.16
C ARG A 701 -19.49 -18.55 0.65
N LYS A 702 -19.11 -18.59 1.92
CA LYS A 702 -18.58 -19.80 2.58
C LYS A 702 -19.57 -20.97 2.59
N ASP A 703 -20.87 -20.69 2.48
CA ASP A 703 -21.93 -21.70 2.40
C ASP A 703 -22.21 -22.17 0.96
N GLY A 704 -21.36 -21.79 -0.01
CA GLY A 704 -21.47 -22.21 -1.42
C GLY A 704 -22.54 -21.47 -2.22
N TRP A 705 -23.23 -20.50 -1.63
CA TRP A 705 -24.16 -19.59 -2.32
C TRP A 705 -23.41 -18.41 -2.92
N MET A 706 -23.98 -17.78 -3.94
CA MET A 706 -23.53 -16.49 -4.44
C MET A 706 -24.33 -15.35 -3.82
N GLU A 707 -23.71 -14.17 -3.72
CA GLU A 707 -24.38 -12.95 -3.31
C GLU A 707 -24.02 -11.77 -4.21
N VAL A 708 -24.99 -10.91 -4.51
CA VAL A 708 -24.75 -9.62 -5.18
C VAL A 708 -25.52 -8.52 -4.48
N GLN A 709 -24.90 -7.36 -4.33
CA GLN A 709 -25.54 -6.20 -3.71
C GLN A 709 -26.41 -5.47 -4.74
N LEU A 710 -27.70 -5.32 -4.46
CA LEU A 710 -28.67 -4.68 -5.35
C LEU A 710 -28.89 -3.20 -5.02
N TRP A 711 -29.01 -2.87 -3.73
CA TRP A 711 -29.50 -1.56 -3.29
C TRP A 711 -28.93 -1.15 -1.93
N GLU A 712 -28.93 0.16 -1.63
CA GLU A 712 -28.64 0.72 -0.31
C GLU A 712 -29.70 1.78 0.00
N ASP A 713 -30.37 1.69 1.15
CA ASP A 713 -31.33 2.71 1.57
C ASP A 713 -31.33 2.94 3.07
N LYS A 714 -31.83 4.11 3.47
CA LYS A 714 -32.12 4.43 4.87
C LYS A 714 -33.56 4.07 5.19
N ILE A 715 -33.79 3.77 6.47
CA ILE A 715 -35.15 3.61 7.00
C ILE A 715 -35.94 4.90 6.74
N ASP A 716 -37.13 4.75 6.15
CA ASP A 716 -38.00 5.89 5.83
C ASP A 716 -38.59 6.55 7.10
N SER A 717 -39.26 7.69 6.93
CA SER A 717 -39.88 8.44 8.03
C SER A 717 -40.98 7.68 8.78
N THR A 718 -41.50 6.58 8.19
CA THR A 718 -42.47 5.67 8.82
C THR A 718 -41.82 4.48 9.53
N GLY A 719 -40.49 4.42 9.51
CA GLY A 719 -39.69 3.36 10.13
C GLY A 719 -39.49 2.13 9.23
N ASN A 720 -39.99 2.12 8.00
CA ASN A 720 -39.99 0.93 7.15
C ASN A 720 -38.87 0.96 6.10
N ILE A 721 -38.59 -0.20 5.50
CA ILE A 721 -37.80 -0.30 4.26
C ILE A 721 -38.69 -1.02 3.24
N GLY A 722 -38.97 -0.35 2.13
CA GLY A 722 -39.65 -0.92 0.96
C GLY A 722 -38.70 -0.97 -0.22
N MET A 723 -38.81 -2.01 -1.03
CA MET A 723 -37.99 -2.20 -2.21
C MET A 723 -38.86 -2.71 -3.35
N ASP A 724 -38.63 -2.17 -4.54
CA ASP A 724 -39.37 -2.51 -5.75
C ASP A 724 -38.43 -2.36 -6.95
N LEU A 725 -37.78 -3.46 -7.33
CA LEU A 725 -36.80 -3.52 -8.41
C LEU A 725 -37.23 -4.49 -9.51
N SER A 726 -36.97 -4.15 -10.76
CA SER A 726 -36.97 -5.08 -11.89
C SER A 726 -35.54 -5.41 -12.28
N LEU A 727 -35.27 -6.69 -12.56
CA LEU A 727 -34.01 -7.21 -13.08
C LEU A 727 -34.27 -7.74 -14.47
N ASN A 728 -33.61 -7.17 -15.48
CA ASN A 728 -33.83 -7.50 -16.88
C ASN A 728 -32.50 -7.91 -17.53
N GLY A 729 -32.49 -9.04 -18.23
CA GLY A 729 -31.35 -9.47 -19.05
C GLY A 729 -31.03 -8.46 -20.15
N MET A 730 -29.76 -8.26 -20.47
CA MET A 730 -29.31 -7.29 -21.49
C MET A 730 -28.63 -7.93 -22.72
N ASP A 731 -28.88 -9.22 -23.01
CA ASP A 731 -28.30 -9.86 -24.21
C ASP A 731 -28.84 -9.25 -25.51
N ILE A 732 -27.95 -9.13 -26.47
CA ILE A 732 -28.15 -8.53 -27.79
C ILE A 732 -28.63 -9.60 -28.80
N ASP A 733 -28.32 -10.88 -28.58
CA ASP A 733 -28.69 -11.98 -29.47
C ASP A 733 -30.07 -12.59 -29.13
N GLY A 734 -30.68 -12.17 -28.02
CA GLY A 734 -31.99 -12.65 -27.55
C GLY A 734 -31.94 -13.94 -26.74
N ASP A 735 -30.75 -14.39 -26.34
CA ASP A 735 -30.53 -15.65 -25.61
C ASP A 735 -30.36 -15.45 -24.09
N TYR A 736 -30.40 -14.22 -23.56
CA TYR A 736 -30.34 -13.98 -22.11
C TYR A 736 -31.52 -14.62 -21.41
N ASN A 737 -31.24 -15.49 -20.44
CA ASN A 737 -32.31 -16.21 -19.77
C ASN A 737 -31.91 -16.61 -18.35
N PHE A 738 -32.78 -16.32 -17.39
CA PHE A 738 -32.59 -16.71 -15.99
C PHE A 738 -32.91 -18.18 -15.71
N VAL A 739 -33.28 -19.00 -16.70
CA VAL A 739 -33.58 -20.44 -16.55
C VAL A 739 -32.59 -21.14 -15.64
N GLY A 740 -33.11 -21.76 -14.58
CA GLY A 740 -32.31 -22.54 -13.63
C GLY A 740 -31.58 -21.71 -12.59
N LEU A 741 -31.71 -20.38 -12.59
CA LEU A 741 -31.24 -19.53 -11.50
C LEU A 741 -32.03 -19.85 -10.23
N VAL A 742 -31.34 -20.25 -9.16
CA VAL A 742 -31.97 -20.62 -7.88
C VAL A 742 -31.79 -19.49 -6.87
N LEU A 743 -32.87 -18.88 -6.42
CA LEU A 743 -32.90 -17.82 -5.43
C LEU A 743 -33.20 -18.37 -4.03
N GLN A 744 -32.30 -18.10 -3.08
CA GLN A 744 -32.54 -18.39 -1.67
C GLN A 744 -33.38 -17.29 -1.02
N GLY A 745 -33.09 -16.03 -1.35
CA GLY A 745 -33.75 -14.89 -0.76
C GLY A 745 -32.90 -13.62 -0.78
N ILE A 746 -33.29 -12.65 0.02
CA ILE A 746 -32.64 -11.35 0.14
C ILE A 746 -32.15 -11.15 1.56
N GLU A 747 -30.89 -10.76 1.72
CA GLU A 747 -30.26 -10.43 2.99
C GLU A 747 -30.09 -8.91 3.12
N LEU A 748 -30.73 -8.31 4.13
CA LEU A 748 -30.52 -6.94 4.53
C LEU A 748 -29.42 -6.83 5.58
N ARG A 749 -28.36 -6.08 5.23
CA ARG A 749 -27.18 -5.90 6.08
C ARG A 749 -27.03 -4.44 6.50
N PRO A 750 -26.89 -4.16 7.80
CA PRO A 750 -26.61 -2.81 8.27
C PRO A 750 -25.19 -2.41 7.83
N LEU A 751 -25.07 -1.21 7.27
CA LEU A 751 -23.81 -0.57 6.88
C LEU A 751 -23.13 0.12 8.05
#